data_AF-A0A1G7RV72-F1
#
_entry.id   AF-A0A1G7RV72-F1
#
_cell.length_a   1.000
_cell.length_b   1.000
_cell.length_c   1.000
_cell.angle_alpha   90.00
_cell.angle_beta   90.00
_cell.angle_gamma   90.00
#
_symmetry.space_group_name_H-M   'P 1'
#
loop_
_entity.id
_entity.type
_entity.pdbx_description
1 polymer ?
#
loop_
_entity_poly.entity_id
_entity_poly.type
_entity_poly.pdbx_seq_one_letter_code
_entity_poly.pdbx_strand_id
1 'polypeptide(L)'
;MVDRLILDGDGGTTPIAAPLGGASHDGFNVIGTAATETIQIQANQQTAGQVTNFAANGDTVQFAGSVTDYDFQVSGFGLEITDTVTGTTSTISLNNDIANAASQLQFADGTIDAGIDSSGDSPAVSVGGQTFADGDSVDPNNVTVGDATGIGRGGDPVEPQQDFSLSDSPNVVDEGGTVTYTVTTNQALSEDTTLQLATSGSDLGGNAAEAGQDDFTLSTGSVTFNAGAEAGDTLTFTLDASRDNVSEGLEGVQVSLLDENFDQVASETTGISNVPTGNTNQLTTGQDNVGPQQALETTASNDTTQGVIDMSSSSDGTLQSFDSIDSAGGQSDELVVSTIGSGSGAVTVNPTVDNTEQLFVSNNATGGSDVLTYNTSNTSGTNEFWSDGSASGSTTEISNVENTGAVFGLSGAEGTLRAVFANDAVSGDSDSINVTATGGSSATIDTDNAAGDTDVVETLSVTSTGGEENTVLTTDNSSSSNDIGNAFETIEVGGTADLDLGIVEDDASDVATRTVDAAGFEGDLTATFGTTDASASGGISATGGAGDDTVDLGNLGSTNVSGTSIDVATGSGDDTVDLGSNDYSGDTTLDGGAGTDEVIAAGTGNLSPGSGATLNNFETFSAEFQSGSSGNVDLSNLGDFENVNAVVGSGGLAGAGSGITANSVGADSNFALQANTSGGTELGFLDVRLASGEASGNSDALGFTIENNAADTGNGSGTFTIGSGGDGLVLDSGDVGGNGEAEQVNLTLNSANDQTSGDTDVADIEFTSIQDSTIESLDLNGDADVKISAAIGGSSSGNTVDAGDLTGFVDLTFSGGVDHDVTGTANDDTFDFGSIADSGDVLNGGDGDDTLSVSASQSGSGTTSINAPETSNIETVDVSLTANGAGTMTAPAVAALDASNLAGSETIELSATLTSGGGGELSIARLDNLADGASVDIKGDATAGSSGAVELNLGGSGDSQSINVGLDASGQTVDELALDASGGSNGIETLNLDVNDGSGESDTNATISDLDVANTTTITASSSDDNLLVSNVTNGSSIETVDLSDFGGGFEIAALGSTGGSVTYDLGELAEGVNNQIASGEGNDSLNDTASVINLETDENDTLVFDGIDNNLRVNGGDFGGDIVDDTLDFSNVSGVNSTDDLTFTGGNFDDDSTSDDTQISSDAFDGDLVFIDTNVNTFNNDDFVF
;
A
#
# COMPACT_ATOMS: atom_id res chain seq x y z
N MET A 1 1.63 -79.62 -60.02
CA MET A 1 2.23 -80.82 -59.41
C MET A 1 1.38 -81.15 -58.20
N VAL A 2 1.32 -82.40 -57.76
CA VAL A 2 0.25 -82.87 -56.87
C VAL A 2 0.53 -82.39 -55.44
N ASP A 3 -0.21 -81.39 -54.93
CA ASP A 3 -0.10 -80.88 -53.55
C ASP A 3 -0.60 -81.86 -52.47
N ARG A 4 -1.09 -83.04 -52.87
CA ARG A 4 -1.72 -84.00 -51.96
C ARG A 4 -1.35 -85.43 -52.32
N LEU A 5 -0.55 -86.08 -51.47
CA LEU A 5 -0.25 -87.50 -51.59
C LEU A 5 -1.24 -88.27 -50.70
N ILE A 6 -2.19 -88.97 -51.32
CA ILE A 6 -3.08 -89.91 -50.62
C ILE A 6 -2.48 -91.29 -50.80
N LEU A 7 -2.11 -91.95 -49.70
CA LEU A 7 -1.59 -93.31 -49.70
C LEU A 7 -2.73 -94.30 -50.03
N ASP A 8 -2.50 -95.30 -50.87
CA ASP A 8 -3.50 -96.36 -51.09
C ASP A 8 -3.49 -97.32 -49.89
N GLY A 9 -4.68 -97.79 -49.48
CA GLY A 9 -4.93 -98.46 -48.19
C GLY A 9 -4.33 -99.86 -48.01
N ASP A 10 -3.17 -100.13 -48.60
CA ASP A 10 -2.52 -101.44 -48.66
C ASP A 10 -1.36 -101.59 -47.63
N GLY A 11 -1.10 -100.57 -46.79
CA GLY A 11 -0.17 -100.64 -45.64
C GLY A 11 1.33 -100.72 -45.99
N GLY A 12 1.75 -100.10 -47.10
CA GLY A 12 3.15 -100.09 -47.56
C GLY A 12 3.95 -98.85 -47.13
N THR A 13 5.28 -98.99 -46.96
CA THR A 13 6.21 -97.86 -46.76
C THR A 13 6.39 -97.07 -48.05
N THR A 14 6.08 -95.78 -48.04
CA THR A 14 6.23 -94.91 -49.23
C THR A 14 7.27 -93.82 -48.95
N PRO A 15 8.52 -93.95 -49.45
CA PRO A 15 9.53 -92.90 -49.29
C PRO A 15 9.23 -91.71 -50.23
N ILE A 16 9.14 -90.50 -49.66
CA ILE A 16 8.98 -89.25 -50.43
C ILE A 16 10.38 -88.73 -50.77
N ALA A 17 10.80 -88.84 -52.04
CA ALA A 17 12.07 -88.29 -52.53
C ALA A 17 11.83 -86.98 -53.32
N ALA A 18 12.61 -85.93 -53.02
CA ALA A 18 12.48 -84.60 -53.65
C ALA A 18 12.74 -84.63 -55.18
N PRO A 19 12.09 -83.76 -55.98
CA PRO A 19 12.42 -83.59 -57.39
C PRO A 19 13.84 -83.00 -57.53
N LEU A 20 14.66 -83.59 -58.42
CA LEU A 20 15.97 -83.05 -58.79
C LEU A 20 15.80 -81.71 -59.53
N GLY A 21 15.74 -80.60 -58.78
CA GLY A 21 15.75 -79.26 -59.37
C GLY A 21 15.25 -78.13 -58.47
N GLY A 22 15.93 -77.84 -57.35
CA GLY A 22 16.14 -76.51 -56.74
C GLY A 22 14.98 -75.51 -56.52
N ALA A 23 13.72 -75.87 -56.78
CA ALA A 23 12.56 -75.06 -56.44
C ALA A 23 12.04 -75.48 -55.07
N SER A 24 12.01 -74.56 -54.10
CA SER A 24 11.35 -74.79 -52.81
C SER A 24 9.85 -74.99 -53.06
N HIS A 25 9.33 -76.14 -52.65
CA HIS A 25 7.89 -76.37 -52.61
C HIS A 25 7.42 -76.21 -51.16
N ASP A 26 6.32 -75.47 -50.96
CA ASP A 26 5.69 -75.20 -49.67
C ASP A 26 4.98 -76.46 -49.14
N GLY A 27 5.75 -77.47 -48.71
CA GLY A 27 5.25 -78.66 -48.00
C GLY A 27 4.44 -79.67 -48.84
N PHE A 28 4.45 -80.94 -48.42
CA PHE A 28 3.54 -81.97 -48.92
C PHE A 28 2.50 -82.28 -47.84
N ASN A 29 1.22 -82.08 -48.13
CA ASN A 29 0.16 -82.53 -47.23
C ASN A 29 -0.14 -84.02 -47.46
N VAL A 30 0.24 -84.86 -46.48
CA VAL A 30 0.01 -86.31 -46.49
C VAL A 30 -1.14 -86.64 -45.55
N ILE A 31 -2.21 -87.23 -46.09
CA ILE A 31 -3.39 -87.65 -45.33
C ILE A 31 -3.38 -89.19 -45.29
N GLY A 32 -3.32 -89.77 -44.08
CA GLY A 32 -3.38 -91.22 -43.87
C GLY A 32 -4.76 -91.82 -44.17
N THR A 33 -4.83 -93.13 -44.40
CA THR A 33 -6.09 -93.88 -44.47
C THR A 33 -6.38 -94.55 -43.13
N ALA A 34 -7.38 -95.44 -43.05
CA ALA A 34 -7.73 -96.13 -41.81
C ALA A 34 -6.84 -97.36 -41.50
N ALA A 35 -5.81 -97.62 -42.31
CA ALA A 35 -4.86 -98.72 -42.13
C ALA A 35 -3.55 -98.20 -41.51
N THR A 36 -2.75 -99.08 -40.90
CA THR A 36 -1.45 -98.68 -40.34
C THR A 36 -0.47 -98.30 -41.44
N GLU A 37 0.02 -97.06 -41.43
CA GLU A 37 0.93 -96.51 -42.43
C GLU A 37 2.23 -95.97 -41.81
N THR A 38 3.33 -96.01 -42.57
CA THR A 38 4.62 -95.43 -42.15
C THR A 38 5.08 -94.38 -43.14
N ILE A 39 5.24 -93.14 -42.67
CA ILE A 39 5.75 -92.01 -43.45
C ILE A 39 7.18 -91.73 -43.02
N GLN A 40 8.14 -91.89 -43.93
CA GLN A 40 9.56 -91.69 -43.64
C GLN A 40 10.03 -90.31 -44.16
N ILE A 41 10.48 -89.46 -43.23
CA ILE A 41 11.12 -88.18 -43.50
C ILE A 41 12.63 -88.41 -43.50
N GLN A 42 13.28 -88.26 -44.67
CA GLN A 42 14.73 -88.50 -44.81
C GLN A 42 15.55 -87.28 -44.36
N ALA A 43 16.62 -87.51 -43.60
CA ALA A 43 17.52 -86.46 -43.10
C ALA A 43 18.23 -85.71 -44.23
N ASN A 44 18.56 -84.44 -43.96
CA ASN A 44 19.30 -83.51 -44.84
C ASN A 44 18.57 -83.07 -46.12
N GLN A 45 17.24 -82.99 -46.11
CA GLN A 45 16.46 -82.37 -47.20
C GLN A 45 15.91 -81.01 -46.73
N GLN A 46 16.27 -79.91 -47.40
CA GLN A 46 15.87 -78.52 -47.06
C GLN A 46 14.38 -78.19 -47.30
N THR A 47 13.49 -79.18 -47.33
CA THR A 47 12.05 -78.97 -47.57
C THR A 47 11.25 -79.46 -46.37
N ALA A 48 10.72 -78.51 -45.59
CA ALA A 48 9.76 -78.72 -44.51
C ALA A 48 8.52 -79.46 -45.03
N GLY A 49 8.16 -80.60 -44.42
CA GLY A 49 6.95 -81.36 -44.77
C GLY A 49 5.87 -81.16 -43.71
N GLN A 50 4.65 -80.77 -44.12
CA GLN A 50 3.50 -80.66 -43.21
C GLN A 50 2.67 -81.94 -43.26
N VAL A 51 2.70 -82.77 -42.21
CA VAL A 51 1.88 -83.97 -42.13
C VAL A 51 0.56 -83.60 -41.47
N THR A 52 -0.46 -83.39 -42.29
CA THR A 52 -1.74 -82.84 -41.88
C THR A 52 -2.77 -83.98 -41.90
N ASN A 53 -3.17 -84.43 -40.70
CA ASN A 53 -4.18 -85.47 -40.40
C ASN A 53 -3.62 -86.92 -40.24
N PHE A 54 -2.99 -87.19 -39.09
CA PHE A 54 -2.34 -88.46 -38.71
C PHE A 54 -3.25 -89.35 -37.85
N ALA A 55 -4.16 -90.11 -38.47
CA ALA A 55 -5.44 -90.50 -37.84
C ALA A 55 -5.82 -91.99 -37.79
N ALA A 56 -4.89 -92.95 -37.94
CA ALA A 56 -5.19 -94.36 -37.69
C ALA A 56 -4.29 -94.99 -36.62
N ASN A 57 -4.87 -95.93 -35.88
CA ASN A 57 -4.23 -96.63 -34.77
C ASN A 57 -2.99 -97.40 -35.30
N GLY A 58 -1.79 -97.00 -34.87
CA GLY A 58 -0.51 -97.59 -35.26
C GLY A 58 0.27 -96.87 -36.36
N ASP A 59 -0.20 -95.73 -36.88
CA ASP A 59 0.56 -94.96 -37.87
C ASP A 59 1.90 -94.47 -37.28
N THR A 60 2.96 -94.46 -38.11
CA THR A 60 4.32 -94.10 -37.69
C THR A 60 4.93 -93.01 -38.57
N VAL A 61 5.33 -91.86 -37.99
CA VAL A 61 6.24 -90.91 -38.66
C VAL A 61 7.66 -91.29 -38.29
N GLN A 62 8.47 -91.65 -39.28
CA GLN A 62 9.86 -92.01 -39.07
C GLN A 62 10.80 -90.87 -39.45
N PHE A 63 11.57 -90.39 -38.48
CA PHE A 63 12.64 -89.41 -38.63
C PHE A 63 14.00 -90.11 -38.73
N ALA A 64 14.91 -89.54 -39.51
CA ALA A 64 16.24 -90.11 -39.76
C ALA A 64 17.30 -89.49 -38.83
N GLY A 65 17.26 -89.84 -37.55
CA GLY A 65 18.21 -89.34 -36.56
C GLY A 65 17.88 -89.86 -35.17
N SER A 66 18.72 -89.58 -34.18
CA SER A 66 18.37 -89.78 -32.75
C SER A 66 17.28 -88.77 -32.37
N VAL A 67 16.47 -89.03 -31.34
CA VAL A 67 15.49 -88.03 -30.86
C VAL A 67 16.15 -86.69 -30.49
N THR A 68 17.39 -86.73 -29.98
CA THR A 68 18.16 -85.55 -29.59
C THR A 68 18.62 -84.67 -30.76
N ASP A 69 18.50 -85.16 -31.99
CA ASP A 69 18.78 -84.37 -33.19
C ASP A 69 17.58 -83.46 -33.55
N TYR A 70 16.50 -83.46 -32.76
CA TYR A 70 15.26 -82.74 -33.04
C TYR A 70 14.75 -81.99 -31.80
N ASP A 71 14.32 -80.74 -31.99
CA ASP A 71 13.55 -79.97 -31.01
C ASP A 71 12.06 -80.14 -31.29
N PHE A 72 11.26 -80.23 -30.23
CA PHE A 72 9.82 -80.43 -30.31
C PHE A 72 9.12 -79.22 -29.71
N GLN A 73 8.11 -78.70 -30.39
CA GLN A 73 7.24 -77.65 -29.87
C GLN A 73 5.79 -78.06 -30.08
N VAL A 74 4.94 -77.85 -29.08
CA VAL A 74 3.50 -78.04 -29.22
C VAL A 74 2.89 -76.77 -29.81
N SER A 75 2.12 -76.94 -30.88
CA SER A 75 1.39 -75.85 -31.55
C SER A 75 -0.04 -76.31 -31.85
N GLY A 76 -0.99 -75.82 -31.07
CA GLY A 76 -2.36 -76.29 -30.98
C GLY A 76 -2.44 -77.79 -30.63
N PHE A 77 -3.13 -78.56 -31.47
CA PHE A 77 -3.16 -80.03 -31.39
C PHE A 77 -2.09 -80.69 -32.27
N GLY A 78 -1.04 -79.96 -32.63
CA GLY A 78 0.06 -80.46 -33.46
C GLY A 78 1.41 -80.41 -32.76
N LEU A 79 2.38 -81.11 -33.35
CA LEU A 79 3.79 -81.08 -32.98
C LEU A 79 4.59 -80.45 -34.11
N GLU A 80 5.35 -79.42 -33.80
CA GLU A 80 6.40 -78.90 -34.66
C GLU A 80 7.72 -79.55 -34.26
N ILE A 81 8.32 -80.30 -35.18
CA ILE A 81 9.56 -81.04 -34.94
C ILE A 81 10.64 -80.43 -35.83
N THR A 82 11.60 -79.73 -35.22
CA THR A 82 12.68 -79.04 -35.91
C THR A 82 13.97 -79.86 -35.78
N ASP A 83 14.49 -80.32 -36.91
CA ASP A 83 15.83 -80.93 -36.95
C ASP A 83 16.88 -79.90 -36.57
N THR A 84 17.56 -80.06 -35.43
CA THR A 84 18.48 -79.06 -34.87
C THR A 84 19.76 -78.91 -35.69
N VAL A 85 20.11 -79.93 -36.48
CA VAL A 85 21.29 -79.92 -37.36
C VAL A 85 21.00 -79.12 -38.64
N THR A 86 19.79 -79.23 -39.18
CA THR A 86 19.44 -78.62 -40.47
C THR A 86 18.51 -77.42 -40.37
N GLY A 87 17.90 -77.18 -39.21
CA GLY A 87 16.94 -76.11 -38.95
C GLY A 87 15.57 -76.29 -39.62
N THR A 88 15.28 -77.47 -40.17
CA THR A 88 14.03 -77.72 -40.89
C THR A 88 12.93 -78.21 -39.95
N THR A 89 11.83 -77.47 -39.87
CA THR A 89 10.65 -77.81 -39.06
C THR A 89 9.65 -78.64 -39.86
N SER A 90 9.16 -79.72 -39.25
CA SER A 90 8.03 -80.53 -39.76
C SER A 90 6.87 -80.44 -38.79
N THR A 91 5.71 -79.98 -39.26
CA THR A 91 4.50 -79.93 -38.42
C THR A 91 3.68 -81.20 -38.61
N ILE A 92 3.35 -81.88 -37.51
CA ILE A 92 2.48 -83.05 -37.46
C ILE A 92 1.20 -82.66 -36.73
N SER A 93 0.05 -82.69 -37.39
CA SER A 93 -1.23 -82.49 -36.72
C SER A 93 -1.71 -83.82 -36.11
N LEU A 94 -1.82 -83.87 -34.78
CA LEU A 94 -2.35 -85.00 -34.04
C LEU A 94 -3.88 -84.85 -33.95
N ASN A 95 -4.61 -85.94 -34.13
CA ASN A 95 -6.08 -85.94 -34.08
C ASN A 95 -6.63 -87.19 -33.36
N ASN A 96 -5.75 -87.98 -32.74
CA ASN A 96 -6.10 -89.15 -31.96
C ASN A 96 -5.95 -88.86 -30.47
N ASP A 97 -6.91 -89.32 -29.68
CA ASP A 97 -6.77 -89.35 -28.23
C ASP A 97 -5.79 -90.47 -27.84
N ILE A 98 -4.74 -90.12 -27.12
CA ILE A 98 -3.65 -91.03 -26.75
C ILE A 98 -4.15 -92.22 -25.92
N ALA A 99 -5.27 -92.07 -25.20
CA ALA A 99 -5.90 -93.15 -24.44
C ALA A 99 -6.55 -94.23 -25.32
N ASN A 100 -6.90 -93.90 -26.58
CA ASN A 100 -7.59 -94.79 -27.52
C ASN A 100 -6.66 -95.34 -28.61
N ALA A 101 -5.68 -94.53 -29.03
CA ALA A 101 -4.75 -94.84 -30.12
C ALA A 101 -3.55 -93.88 -30.06
N ALA A 102 -2.34 -94.38 -29.82
CA ALA A 102 -1.14 -93.54 -29.95
C ALA A 102 -0.64 -93.53 -31.40
N SER A 103 -0.32 -92.34 -31.90
CA SER A 103 0.49 -92.18 -33.11
C SER A 103 1.97 -92.36 -32.73
N GLN A 104 2.75 -93.04 -33.55
CA GLN A 104 4.15 -93.32 -33.23
C GLN A 104 5.10 -92.38 -33.98
N LEU A 105 6.00 -91.75 -33.25
CA LEU A 105 7.15 -91.03 -33.80
C LEU A 105 8.37 -91.94 -33.65
N GLN A 106 8.89 -92.44 -34.77
CA GLN A 106 10.03 -93.35 -34.78
C GLN A 106 11.32 -92.60 -35.13
N PHE A 107 12.29 -92.71 -34.24
CA PHE A 107 13.65 -92.21 -34.40
C PHE A 107 14.61 -93.39 -34.55
N ALA A 108 15.88 -93.12 -34.85
CA ALA A 108 16.91 -94.15 -34.99
C ALA A 108 17.23 -94.85 -33.65
N ASP A 109 17.00 -94.18 -32.54
CA ASP A 109 17.25 -94.63 -31.17
C ASP A 109 16.01 -95.16 -30.44
N GLY A 110 14.81 -95.06 -31.04
CA GLY A 110 13.61 -95.61 -30.44
C GLY A 110 12.30 -95.15 -31.08
N THR A 111 11.19 -95.36 -30.38
CA THR A 111 9.86 -94.94 -30.82
C THR A 111 9.14 -94.30 -29.65
N ILE A 112 8.43 -93.21 -29.92
CA ILE A 112 7.74 -92.38 -28.95
C ILE A 112 6.27 -92.34 -29.34
N ASP A 113 5.39 -92.58 -28.37
CA ASP A 113 3.95 -92.44 -28.54
C ASP A 113 3.58 -90.95 -28.41
N ALA A 114 2.79 -90.44 -29.35
CA ALA A 114 2.27 -89.07 -29.37
C ALA A 114 0.76 -89.06 -29.66
N GLY A 115 0.02 -88.20 -28.98
CA GLY A 115 -1.42 -88.05 -29.16
C GLY A 115 -1.99 -86.90 -28.32
N ILE A 116 -3.29 -86.66 -28.41
CA ILE A 116 -3.99 -85.68 -27.55
C ILE A 116 -4.40 -86.40 -26.28
N ASP A 117 -3.98 -85.94 -25.10
CA ASP A 117 -4.52 -86.38 -23.83
C ASP A 117 -5.77 -85.56 -23.49
N SER A 118 -6.94 -86.19 -23.62
CA SER A 118 -8.23 -85.57 -23.30
C SER A 118 -8.74 -85.91 -21.90
N SER A 119 -7.93 -86.56 -21.06
CA SER A 119 -8.36 -87.02 -19.74
C SER A 119 -8.47 -85.91 -18.68
N GLY A 120 -7.89 -84.73 -18.94
CA GLY A 120 -8.02 -83.51 -18.13
C GLY A 120 -9.09 -82.53 -18.64
N ASP A 121 -9.37 -81.48 -17.86
CA ASP A 121 -10.41 -80.49 -18.18
C ASP A 121 -10.10 -79.63 -19.42
N SER A 122 -8.82 -79.58 -19.84
CA SER A 122 -8.35 -79.00 -21.10
C SER A 122 -7.56 -80.05 -21.88
N PRO A 123 -7.91 -80.34 -23.16
CA PRO A 123 -7.13 -81.28 -23.97
C PRO A 123 -5.74 -80.74 -24.23
N ALA A 124 -4.72 -81.57 -23.97
CA ALA A 124 -3.31 -81.22 -24.08
C ALA A 124 -2.58 -82.23 -24.97
N VAL A 125 -1.41 -81.90 -25.51
CA VAL A 125 -0.66 -82.84 -26.35
C VAL A 125 0.25 -83.69 -25.46
N SER A 126 0.15 -85.01 -25.56
CA SER A 126 1.04 -85.93 -24.87
C SER A 126 2.08 -86.53 -25.81
N VAL A 127 3.35 -86.48 -25.40
CA VAL A 127 4.50 -87.04 -26.13
C VAL A 127 5.37 -87.83 -25.15
N GLY A 128 5.59 -89.12 -25.43
CA GLY A 128 6.41 -89.99 -24.59
C GLY A 128 5.87 -90.16 -23.17
N GLY A 129 4.55 -90.05 -22.99
CA GLY A 129 3.86 -90.20 -21.70
C GLY A 129 3.85 -88.94 -20.81
N GLN A 130 4.37 -87.82 -21.29
CA GLN A 130 4.22 -86.51 -20.65
C GLN A 130 3.21 -85.67 -21.41
N THR A 131 2.56 -84.74 -20.71
CA THR A 131 1.46 -83.92 -21.25
C THR A 131 1.88 -82.46 -21.22
N PHE A 132 1.72 -81.76 -22.35
CA PHE A 132 2.18 -80.41 -22.60
C PHE A 132 1.02 -79.54 -23.07
N ALA A 133 0.93 -78.31 -22.56
CA ALA A 133 -0.06 -77.33 -22.98
C ALA A 133 0.32 -76.71 -24.35
N ASP A 134 -0.62 -75.98 -24.95
CA ASP A 134 -0.36 -75.27 -26.21
C ASP A 134 0.74 -74.20 -26.01
N GLY A 135 1.74 -74.19 -26.89
CA GLY A 135 2.89 -73.28 -26.83
C GLY A 135 4.10 -73.78 -26.03
N ASP A 136 3.98 -74.89 -25.28
CA ASP A 136 5.09 -75.44 -24.51
C ASP A 136 6.23 -75.94 -25.45
N SER A 137 7.45 -75.53 -25.14
CA SER A 137 8.66 -76.10 -25.73
C SER A 137 9.02 -77.40 -25.01
N VAL A 138 9.22 -78.48 -25.78
CA VAL A 138 9.53 -79.81 -25.26
C VAL A 138 11.02 -80.08 -25.47
N ASP A 139 11.80 -80.07 -24.39
CA ASP A 139 13.21 -80.50 -24.43
C ASP A 139 13.28 -81.99 -24.78
N PRO A 140 13.91 -82.39 -25.91
CA PRO A 140 14.01 -83.78 -26.34
C PRO A 140 14.75 -84.67 -25.34
N ASN A 141 15.62 -84.11 -24.50
CA ASN A 141 16.29 -84.85 -23.42
C ASN A 141 15.34 -85.20 -22.27
N ASN A 142 14.17 -84.57 -22.23
CA ASN A 142 13.17 -84.73 -21.20
C ASN A 142 12.04 -85.69 -21.63
N VAL A 143 12.01 -86.15 -22.88
CA VAL A 143 11.02 -87.14 -23.38
C VAL A 143 11.55 -88.56 -23.19
N THR A 144 10.78 -89.42 -22.52
CA THR A 144 11.23 -90.77 -22.17
C THR A 144 11.19 -91.71 -23.39
N VAL A 145 12.35 -92.15 -23.87
CA VAL A 145 12.47 -93.20 -24.91
C VAL A 145 12.80 -94.54 -24.24
N GLY A 146 11.77 -95.28 -23.81
CA GLY A 146 11.91 -96.59 -23.13
C GLY A 146 12.16 -96.52 -21.62
N ASP A 147 12.87 -97.50 -21.03
CA ASP A 147 12.82 -97.79 -19.58
C ASP A 147 13.83 -97.02 -18.67
N ALA A 148 14.24 -95.79 -19.00
CA ALA A 148 15.23 -95.04 -18.19
C ALA A 148 14.65 -93.72 -17.62
N THR A 149 14.58 -93.62 -16.28
CA THR A 149 14.09 -92.43 -15.56
C THR A 149 15.22 -91.54 -15.02
N GLY A 150 15.17 -90.24 -15.33
CA GLY A 150 15.91 -89.16 -14.65
C GLY A 150 15.01 -87.93 -14.50
N ILE A 151 14.94 -87.38 -13.28
CA ILE A 151 14.15 -86.20 -12.89
C ILE A 151 15.08 -85.00 -12.79
N GLY A 152 14.71 -83.85 -13.35
CA GLY A 152 15.39 -82.56 -13.18
C GLY A 152 14.56 -81.37 -13.68
N ARG A 153 14.26 -80.45 -12.75
CA ARG A 153 13.41 -79.25 -12.81
C ARG A 153 13.66 -78.30 -14.00
N GLY A 154 12.57 -77.71 -14.49
CA GLY A 154 12.55 -76.70 -15.55
C GLY A 154 13.26 -75.40 -15.19
N GLY A 155 13.94 -74.84 -16.18
CA GLY A 155 14.37 -73.44 -16.20
C GLY A 155 13.41 -72.66 -17.10
N ASP A 156 13.06 -71.47 -16.62
CA ASP A 156 12.24 -70.46 -17.30
C ASP A 156 12.69 -70.17 -18.74
N PRO A 157 11.75 -69.71 -19.60
CA PRO A 157 12.05 -69.26 -20.95
C PRO A 157 12.96 -68.03 -20.92
N VAL A 158 13.91 -67.97 -21.85
CA VAL A 158 14.69 -66.76 -22.12
C VAL A 158 13.74 -65.75 -22.76
N GLU A 159 13.31 -64.77 -21.95
CA GLU A 159 12.64 -63.54 -22.40
C GLU A 159 13.50 -62.78 -23.44
N PRO A 160 12.87 -61.99 -24.33
CA PRO A 160 13.59 -61.02 -25.15
C PRO A 160 14.46 -60.12 -24.26
N GLN A 161 15.64 -59.75 -24.74
CA GLN A 161 16.51 -58.82 -24.04
C GLN A 161 15.77 -57.47 -23.92
N GLN A 162 15.21 -57.17 -22.75
CA GLN A 162 14.48 -55.93 -22.52
C GLN A 162 15.48 -54.78 -22.40
N ASP A 163 15.25 -53.68 -23.13
CA ASP A 163 16.15 -52.51 -23.16
C ASP A 163 16.15 -51.73 -21.85
N PHE A 164 15.15 -51.98 -20.98
CA PHE A 164 14.98 -51.36 -19.68
C PHE A 164 14.68 -52.42 -18.61
N SER A 165 15.00 -52.12 -17.36
CA SER A 165 14.54 -52.87 -16.19
C SER A 165 13.89 -51.92 -15.19
N LEU A 166 12.93 -52.44 -14.44
CA LEU A 166 12.22 -51.73 -13.38
C LEU A 166 12.43 -52.51 -12.09
N SER A 167 12.66 -51.81 -10.98
CA SER A 167 12.75 -52.39 -9.63
C SER A 167 12.14 -51.44 -8.62
N ASP A 168 11.56 -51.96 -7.55
CA ASP A 168 10.95 -51.19 -6.47
C ASP A 168 11.71 -51.31 -5.14
N SER A 169 11.55 -50.32 -4.27
CA SER A 169 12.00 -50.37 -2.89
C SER A 169 11.20 -49.42 -1.99
N PRO A 170 10.59 -49.89 -0.89
CA PRO A 170 10.38 -51.31 -0.53
C PRO A 170 9.39 -52.00 -1.48
N ASN A 171 9.36 -53.34 -1.47
CA ASN A 171 8.45 -54.14 -2.32
C ASN A 171 7.09 -54.49 -1.66
N VAL A 172 6.93 -54.09 -0.40
CA VAL A 172 5.66 -53.97 0.30
C VAL A 172 5.73 -52.67 1.08
N VAL A 173 4.71 -51.83 0.96
CA VAL A 173 4.57 -50.57 1.67
C VAL A 173 3.28 -50.59 2.46
N ASP A 174 3.27 -49.93 3.61
CA ASP A 174 2.05 -49.66 4.35
C ASP A 174 1.32 -48.45 3.71
N GLU A 175 -0.02 -48.39 3.78
CA GLU A 175 -0.78 -47.20 3.39
C GLU A 175 -0.23 -45.92 4.05
N GLY A 176 -0.14 -44.84 3.27
CA GLY A 176 0.53 -43.59 3.66
C GLY A 176 2.05 -43.61 3.47
N GLY A 177 2.65 -44.76 3.15
CA GLY A 177 4.06 -44.86 2.80
C GLY A 177 4.34 -44.66 1.30
N THR A 178 5.61 -44.54 0.97
CA THR A 178 6.09 -44.31 -0.41
C THR A 178 6.97 -45.46 -0.90
N VAL A 179 6.74 -45.86 -2.16
CA VAL A 179 7.57 -46.83 -2.90
C VAL A 179 8.39 -46.07 -3.94
N THR A 180 9.71 -46.27 -3.92
CA THR A 180 10.58 -45.71 -4.97
C THR A 180 10.82 -46.77 -6.06
N TYR A 181 10.42 -46.43 -7.28
CA TYR A 181 10.72 -47.22 -8.47
C TYR A 181 11.97 -46.69 -9.15
N THR A 182 12.89 -47.59 -9.48
CA THR A 182 14.12 -47.29 -10.24
C THR A 182 14.03 -47.93 -11.61
N VAL A 183 14.06 -47.10 -12.65
CA VAL A 183 14.19 -47.52 -14.04
C VAL A 183 15.66 -47.54 -14.39
N THR A 184 16.16 -48.65 -14.95
CA THR A 184 17.56 -48.78 -15.39
C THR A 184 17.61 -49.11 -16.88
N THR A 185 18.44 -48.38 -17.63
CA THR A 185 18.75 -48.69 -19.04
C THR A 185 19.68 -49.89 -19.11
N ASN A 186 19.36 -50.91 -19.92
CA ASN A 186 20.20 -52.11 -20.07
C ASN A 186 21.20 -51.99 -21.23
N GLN A 187 21.10 -50.92 -22.04
CA GLN A 187 22.01 -50.60 -23.14
C GLN A 187 22.09 -49.08 -23.37
N ALA A 188 23.09 -48.65 -24.14
CA ALA A 188 23.23 -47.24 -24.49
C ALA A 188 22.15 -46.77 -25.47
N LEU A 189 21.57 -45.59 -25.23
CA LEU A 189 20.49 -45.00 -26.04
C LEU A 189 21.05 -44.01 -27.05
N SER A 190 20.61 -44.10 -28.32
CA SER A 190 21.06 -43.19 -29.39
C SER A 190 20.16 -41.97 -29.61
N GLU A 191 18.99 -41.94 -28.97
CA GLU A 191 18.01 -40.85 -29.03
C GLU A 191 17.25 -40.76 -27.69
N ASP A 192 16.59 -39.62 -27.44
CA ASP A 192 15.79 -39.45 -26.23
C ASP A 192 14.66 -40.50 -26.23
N THR A 193 14.60 -41.30 -25.17
CA THR A 193 13.60 -42.37 -25.05
C THR A 193 12.69 -42.06 -23.86
N THR A 194 11.40 -41.86 -24.15
CA THR A 194 10.38 -41.62 -23.13
C THR A 194 9.57 -42.89 -22.91
N LEU A 195 9.45 -43.30 -21.65
CA LEU A 195 8.65 -44.43 -21.22
C LEU A 195 7.41 -43.92 -20.47
N GLN A 196 6.24 -44.37 -20.90
CA GLN A 196 4.98 -44.07 -20.22
C GLN A 196 4.80 -45.04 -19.05
N LEU A 197 4.31 -44.53 -17.92
CA LEU A 197 4.00 -45.34 -16.74
C LEU A 197 2.53 -45.73 -16.79
N ALA A 198 2.24 -47.02 -16.63
CA ALA A 198 0.89 -47.54 -16.51
C ALA A 198 0.76 -48.36 -15.22
N THR A 199 -0.36 -48.20 -14.52
CA THR A 199 -0.68 -48.96 -13.32
C THR A 199 -1.89 -49.85 -13.53
N SER A 200 -1.88 -51.01 -12.88
CA SER A 200 -3.04 -51.89 -12.77
C SER A 200 -3.01 -52.60 -11.42
N GLY A 201 -4.16 -52.92 -10.86
CA GLY A 201 -4.23 -53.81 -9.71
C GLY A 201 -3.60 -55.18 -10.01
N SER A 202 -3.00 -55.79 -9.00
CA SER A 202 -2.33 -57.09 -9.06
C SER A 202 -2.74 -57.92 -7.85
N ASP A 203 -3.12 -59.18 -8.06
CA ASP A 203 -3.45 -60.08 -6.97
C ASP A 203 -2.20 -60.67 -6.26
N LEU A 204 -1.00 -60.20 -6.61
CA LEU A 204 0.30 -60.75 -6.18
C LEU A 204 0.39 -62.28 -6.32
N GLY A 205 -0.15 -62.82 -7.42
CA GLY A 205 -0.22 -64.26 -7.67
C GLY A 205 -1.23 -64.98 -6.78
N GLY A 206 -2.33 -64.29 -6.45
CA GLY A 206 -3.42 -64.76 -5.59
C GLY A 206 -3.18 -64.61 -4.08
N ASN A 207 -2.19 -63.81 -3.67
CA ASN A 207 -1.86 -63.55 -2.26
C ASN A 207 -2.40 -62.22 -1.72
N ALA A 208 -2.91 -61.35 -2.59
CA ALA A 208 -3.44 -60.02 -2.26
C ALA A 208 -4.73 -59.74 -3.05
N ALA A 209 -5.50 -58.74 -2.61
CA ALA A 209 -6.51 -58.11 -3.45
C ALA A 209 -5.83 -57.23 -4.52
N GLU A 210 -6.56 -56.90 -5.58
CA GLU A 210 -6.07 -55.93 -6.57
C GLU A 210 -6.28 -54.52 -6.03
N ALA A 211 -5.22 -53.72 -5.90
CA ALA A 211 -5.34 -52.31 -5.53
C ALA A 211 -6.14 -51.56 -6.60
N GLY A 212 -7.13 -50.79 -6.15
CA GLY A 212 -7.89 -49.81 -6.92
C GLY A 212 -7.08 -48.54 -7.21
N GLN A 213 -7.73 -47.59 -7.90
CA GLN A 213 -7.09 -46.35 -8.31
C GLN A 213 -7.06 -45.28 -7.20
N ASP A 214 -7.85 -45.50 -6.14
CA ASP A 214 -7.92 -44.60 -4.98
C ASP A 214 -6.83 -44.95 -3.93
N ASP A 215 -6.15 -46.09 -4.09
CA ASP A 215 -5.20 -46.66 -3.11
C ASP A 215 -3.75 -46.21 -3.36
N PHE A 216 -3.48 -45.49 -4.45
CA PHE A 216 -2.15 -44.97 -4.75
C PHE A 216 -2.15 -43.77 -5.69
N THR A 217 -1.09 -42.97 -5.61
CA THR A 217 -0.79 -41.88 -6.56
C THR A 217 0.65 -42.00 -7.08
N LEU A 218 0.87 -41.79 -8.37
CA LEU A 218 2.22 -41.72 -8.96
C LEU A 218 2.72 -40.27 -9.00
N SER A 219 4.00 -40.04 -8.70
CA SER A 219 4.60 -38.69 -8.81
C SER A 219 4.79 -38.19 -10.23
N THR A 220 4.72 -39.07 -11.23
CA THR A 220 4.77 -38.71 -12.65
C THR A 220 4.05 -39.75 -13.51
N GLY A 221 3.65 -39.38 -14.73
CA GLY A 221 3.08 -40.30 -15.73
C GLY A 221 4.11 -40.88 -16.72
N SER A 222 5.35 -40.39 -16.72
CA SER A 222 6.39 -40.85 -17.65
C SER A 222 7.80 -40.55 -17.14
N VAL A 223 8.80 -41.28 -17.64
CA VAL A 223 10.23 -40.98 -17.45
C VAL A 223 10.95 -40.87 -18.80
N THR A 224 11.93 -39.98 -18.92
CA THR A 224 12.66 -39.76 -20.18
C THR A 224 14.17 -39.85 -19.96
N PHE A 225 14.81 -40.81 -20.63
CA PHE A 225 16.27 -40.85 -20.75
C PHE A 225 16.69 -40.02 -21.96
N ASN A 226 17.69 -39.16 -21.76
CA ASN A 226 18.25 -38.38 -22.86
C ASN A 226 19.15 -39.25 -23.75
N ALA A 227 19.27 -38.88 -25.02
CA ALA A 227 20.20 -39.47 -25.98
C ALA A 227 21.62 -39.48 -25.42
N GLY A 228 22.29 -40.63 -25.48
CA GLY A 228 23.62 -40.83 -24.91
C GLY A 228 23.62 -41.38 -23.49
N ALA A 229 22.46 -41.70 -22.90
CA ALA A 229 22.41 -42.53 -21.70
C ALA A 229 23.12 -43.87 -21.96
N GLU A 230 23.99 -44.28 -21.04
CA GLU A 230 24.78 -45.51 -21.14
C GLU A 230 24.11 -46.67 -20.40
N ALA A 231 24.50 -47.91 -20.70
CA ALA A 231 23.99 -49.07 -19.98
C ALA A 231 24.26 -48.95 -18.47
N GLY A 232 23.19 -48.96 -17.67
CA GLY A 232 23.23 -48.81 -16.21
C GLY A 232 22.80 -47.44 -15.70
N ASP A 233 22.52 -46.47 -16.59
CA ASP A 233 21.94 -45.19 -16.17
C ASP A 233 20.53 -45.40 -15.62
N THR A 234 20.20 -44.67 -14.54
CA THR A 234 18.94 -44.82 -13.82
C THR A 234 18.13 -43.53 -13.74
N LEU A 235 16.81 -43.70 -13.67
CA LEU A 235 15.84 -42.65 -13.30
C LEU A 235 14.91 -43.21 -12.23
N THR A 236 14.39 -42.34 -11.37
CA THR A 236 13.49 -42.75 -10.29
C THR A 236 12.17 -42.00 -10.37
N PHE A 237 11.10 -42.67 -9.95
CA PHE A 237 9.82 -42.06 -9.63
C PHE A 237 9.24 -42.74 -8.40
N THR A 238 8.17 -42.18 -7.84
CA THR A 238 7.54 -42.67 -6.62
C THR A 238 6.08 -43.03 -6.85
N LEU A 239 5.61 -44.00 -6.07
CA LEU A 239 4.21 -44.32 -5.86
C LEU A 239 3.92 -44.13 -4.38
N ASP A 240 3.02 -43.22 -4.06
CA ASP A 240 2.56 -42.96 -2.70
C ASP A 240 1.29 -43.79 -2.47
N ALA A 241 1.35 -44.73 -1.52
CA ALA A 241 0.17 -45.51 -1.12
C ALA A 241 -0.79 -44.59 -0.38
N SER A 242 -2.01 -44.45 -0.90
CA SER A 242 -3.02 -43.56 -0.33
C SER A 242 -3.60 -44.20 0.92
N ARG A 243 -3.65 -43.44 2.01
CA ARG A 243 -4.29 -43.89 3.24
C ARG A 243 -5.77 -43.56 3.19
N ASP A 244 -6.62 -44.55 3.45
CA ASP A 244 -8.05 -44.33 3.56
C ASP A 244 -8.63 -44.99 4.83
N ASN A 245 -9.96 -45.12 4.90
CA ASN A 245 -10.66 -45.70 6.04
C ASN A 245 -11.36 -47.03 5.75
N VAL A 246 -11.05 -47.66 4.61
CA VAL A 246 -11.62 -48.94 4.21
C VAL A 246 -10.63 -50.02 4.59
N SER A 247 -11.07 -51.02 5.37
CA SER A 247 -10.21 -52.14 5.73
C SER A 247 -10.18 -53.18 4.60
N GLU A 248 -9.13 -53.15 3.77
CA GLU A 248 -9.06 -53.96 2.54
C GLU A 248 -7.98 -55.06 2.58
N GLY A 249 -7.05 -55.01 3.53
CA GLY A 249 -6.04 -56.05 3.77
C GLY A 249 -4.74 -55.81 3.02
N LEU A 250 -4.11 -56.86 2.48
CA LEU A 250 -2.95 -56.68 1.58
C LEU A 250 -3.49 -56.58 0.15
N GLU A 251 -3.12 -55.50 -0.53
CA GLU A 251 -3.42 -55.23 -1.93
C GLU A 251 -2.15 -55.22 -2.77
N GLY A 252 -2.25 -55.44 -4.08
CA GLY A 252 -1.13 -55.36 -5.00
C GLY A 252 -1.37 -54.37 -6.12
N VAL A 253 -0.32 -53.63 -6.48
CA VAL A 253 -0.26 -52.78 -7.67
C VAL A 253 0.87 -53.25 -8.58
N GLN A 254 0.62 -53.31 -9.89
CA GLN A 254 1.63 -53.50 -10.90
C GLN A 254 1.91 -52.16 -11.60
N VAL A 255 3.18 -51.76 -11.65
CA VAL A 255 3.64 -50.65 -12.48
C VAL A 255 4.34 -51.20 -13.70
N SER A 256 3.94 -50.74 -14.88
CA SER A 256 4.49 -51.13 -16.18
C SER A 256 5.13 -49.93 -16.88
N LEU A 257 6.28 -50.15 -17.50
CA LEU A 257 6.91 -49.21 -18.44
C LEU A 257 6.46 -49.55 -19.85
N LEU A 258 5.90 -48.57 -20.56
CA LEU A 258 5.45 -48.71 -21.94
C LEU A 258 6.33 -47.84 -22.85
N ASP A 259 6.71 -48.36 -24.01
CA ASP A 259 7.43 -47.59 -25.03
C ASP A 259 6.51 -46.64 -25.81
N GLU A 260 7.04 -45.98 -26.86
CA GLU A 260 6.26 -45.06 -27.71
C GLU A 260 5.12 -45.72 -28.50
N ASN A 261 5.16 -47.05 -28.65
CA ASN A 261 4.11 -47.85 -29.29
C ASN A 261 3.11 -48.43 -28.28
N PHE A 262 3.28 -48.11 -26.98
CA PHE A 262 2.56 -48.67 -25.86
C PHE A 262 2.81 -50.17 -25.63
N ASP A 263 3.94 -50.68 -26.13
CA ASP A 263 4.38 -52.04 -25.82
C ASP A 263 5.08 -52.05 -24.45
N GLN A 264 4.74 -53.03 -23.61
CA GLN A 264 5.34 -53.17 -22.28
C GLN A 264 6.80 -53.63 -22.39
N VAL A 265 7.72 -52.86 -21.81
CA VAL A 265 9.18 -53.11 -21.85
C VAL A 265 9.78 -53.43 -20.48
N ALA A 266 9.01 -53.24 -19.40
CA ALA A 266 9.31 -53.74 -18.05
C ALA A 266 8.05 -53.63 -17.19
N SER A 267 7.98 -54.40 -16.10
CA SER A 267 7.00 -54.18 -15.04
C SER A 267 7.51 -54.69 -13.71
N GLU A 268 6.97 -54.14 -12.63
CA GLU A 268 7.24 -54.58 -11.27
C GLU A 268 5.93 -54.54 -10.46
N THR A 269 5.81 -55.40 -9.44
CA THR A 269 4.63 -55.46 -8.57
C THR A 269 4.99 -55.14 -7.13
N THR A 270 4.26 -54.20 -6.52
CA THR A 270 4.41 -53.83 -5.11
C THR A 270 3.15 -54.18 -4.33
N GLY A 271 3.31 -54.64 -3.09
CA GLY A 271 2.20 -54.78 -2.15
C GLY A 271 1.92 -53.48 -1.39
N ILE A 272 0.64 -53.16 -1.20
CA ILE A 272 0.15 -52.11 -0.30
C ILE A 272 -0.56 -52.80 0.86
N SER A 273 -0.04 -52.64 2.06
CA SER A 273 -0.59 -53.24 3.28
C SER A 273 -1.44 -52.20 3.99
N ASN A 274 -2.69 -52.57 4.25
CA ASN A 274 -3.62 -51.72 4.96
C ASN A 274 -3.08 -51.36 6.35
N VAL A 275 -3.03 -50.07 6.66
CA VAL A 275 -2.74 -49.60 8.02
C VAL A 275 -4.08 -49.43 8.73
N PRO A 276 -4.33 -50.10 9.86
CA PRO A 276 -5.53 -49.83 10.64
C PRO A 276 -5.66 -48.32 10.88
N THR A 277 -6.82 -47.74 10.62
CA THR A 277 -7.09 -46.39 11.11
C THR A 277 -7.11 -46.46 12.63
N GLY A 278 -6.42 -45.55 13.30
CA GLY A 278 -6.51 -45.48 14.75
C GLY A 278 -7.94 -45.20 15.21
N ASN A 279 -8.23 -45.61 16.44
CA ASN A 279 -9.55 -45.49 17.03
C ASN A 279 -9.71 -44.12 17.69
N THR A 280 -10.88 -43.50 17.52
CA THR A 280 -11.31 -42.40 18.38
C THR A 280 -12.15 -42.93 19.55
N ASN A 281 -11.62 -42.88 20.76
CA ASN A 281 -12.26 -43.38 21.97
C ASN A 281 -12.84 -42.22 22.81
N GLN A 282 -14.16 -42.20 23.02
CA GLN A 282 -14.78 -41.24 23.94
C GLN A 282 -14.89 -41.83 25.35
N LEU A 283 -14.30 -41.16 26.34
CA LEU A 283 -14.46 -41.51 27.74
C LEU A 283 -15.89 -41.26 28.22
N THR A 284 -16.29 -41.96 29.27
CA THR A 284 -17.60 -41.86 29.92
C THR A 284 -17.46 -41.31 31.33
N THR A 285 -18.56 -40.96 32.01
CA THR A 285 -18.49 -40.49 33.41
C THR A 285 -18.21 -41.63 34.42
N GLY A 286 -18.00 -42.86 33.94
CA GLY A 286 -17.68 -44.03 34.75
C GLY A 286 -16.17 -44.24 34.84
N GLN A 287 -15.73 -45.35 35.45
CA GLN A 287 -14.33 -45.76 35.33
C GLN A 287 -14.12 -46.35 33.94
N ASP A 288 -13.24 -45.71 33.18
CA ASP A 288 -12.80 -46.19 31.88
C ASP A 288 -11.45 -46.90 31.97
N ASN A 289 -11.34 -48.01 31.25
CA ASN A 289 -10.06 -48.67 30.99
C ASN A 289 -9.91 -48.74 29.47
N VAL A 290 -9.14 -47.82 28.91
CA VAL A 290 -8.78 -47.78 27.49
C VAL A 290 -7.47 -48.55 27.33
N GLY A 291 -7.44 -49.51 26.42
CA GLY A 291 -6.20 -50.24 26.13
C GLY A 291 -6.38 -51.47 25.26
N PRO A 292 -5.27 -52.10 24.82
CA PRO A 292 -5.33 -53.29 24.00
C PRO A 292 -6.06 -54.40 24.76
N GLN A 293 -7.17 -54.89 24.20
CA GLN A 293 -8.08 -55.92 24.77
C GLN A 293 -9.01 -55.44 25.91
N GLN A 294 -9.26 -54.14 26.04
CA GLN A 294 -10.25 -53.58 26.97
C GLN A 294 -11.59 -53.24 26.30
N ALA A 295 -12.51 -52.60 27.02
CA ALA A 295 -13.84 -52.22 26.48
C ALA A 295 -13.77 -51.06 25.47
N LEU A 296 -12.73 -50.23 25.57
CA LEU A 296 -12.33 -49.21 24.60
C LEU A 296 -10.96 -49.67 24.06
N GLU A 297 -10.96 -50.27 22.87
CA GLU A 297 -9.75 -50.86 22.29
C GLU A 297 -8.93 -49.78 21.58
N THR A 298 -7.62 -49.76 21.82
CA THR A 298 -6.61 -49.00 21.08
C THR A 298 -5.95 -49.92 20.04
N THR A 299 -5.42 -49.35 18.97
CA THR A 299 -4.77 -50.06 17.86
C THR A 299 -3.28 -49.70 17.82
N ALA A 300 -2.48 -50.40 17.02
CA ALA A 300 -1.07 -50.04 16.82
C ALA A 300 -0.89 -48.85 15.85
N SER A 301 -1.86 -47.94 15.80
CA SER A 301 -1.94 -46.79 14.91
C SER A 301 -2.51 -45.61 15.69
N ASN A 302 -2.18 -44.38 15.30
CA ASN A 302 -2.53 -43.14 16.04
C ASN A 302 -3.98 -43.11 16.51
N ASP A 303 -4.20 -43.47 17.77
CA ASP A 303 -5.49 -43.43 18.42
C ASP A 303 -5.69 -42.06 19.07
N THR A 304 -6.93 -41.57 19.05
CA THR A 304 -7.32 -40.34 19.77
C THR A 304 -8.29 -40.73 20.88
N THR A 305 -7.91 -40.52 22.14
CA THR A 305 -8.83 -40.66 23.27
C THR A 305 -9.33 -39.29 23.70
N GLN A 306 -10.65 -39.06 23.80
CA GLN A 306 -11.20 -37.77 24.22
C GLN A 306 -11.91 -37.85 25.57
N GLY A 307 -11.57 -36.92 26.44
CA GLY A 307 -12.13 -36.72 27.77
C GLY A 307 -12.68 -35.31 27.96
N VAL A 308 -13.62 -35.19 28.90
CA VAL A 308 -14.19 -33.92 29.34
C VAL A 308 -13.99 -33.80 30.84
N ILE A 309 -13.51 -32.65 31.32
CA ILE A 309 -13.41 -32.33 32.74
C ILE A 309 -14.49 -31.30 33.08
N ASP A 310 -15.33 -31.59 34.08
CA ASP A 310 -16.32 -30.62 34.58
C ASP A 310 -15.72 -29.75 35.69
N MET A 311 -15.53 -28.46 35.41
CA MET A 311 -14.95 -27.49 36.34
C MET A 311 -15.90 -27.12 37.49
N SER A 312 -17.19 -27.48 37.42
CA SER A 312 -18.22 -27.05 38.37
C SER A 312 -18.32 -27.88 39.66
N SER A 313 -17.34 -28.74 39.95
CA SER A 313 -17.25 -29.66 41.10
C SER A 313 -18.20 -30.88 41.09
N SER A 314 -18.95 -31.11 40.01
CA SER A 314 -19.68 -32.36 39.78
C SER A 314 -18.75 -33.48 39.33
N SER A 315 -19.01 -34.71 39.76
CA SER A 315 -18.38 -35.93 39.21
C SER A 315 -18.85 -36.27 37.78
N ASP A 316 -19.21 -35.26 37.00
CA ASP A 316 -19.89 -35.40 35.71
C ASP A 316 -18.91 -35.26 34.52
N GLY A 317 -17.63 -34.97 34.79
CA GLY A 317 -16.56 -35.11 33.81
C GLY A 317 -16.35 -36.57 33.40
N THR A 318 -15.94 -36.79 32.15
CA THR A 318 -15.59 -38.12 31.62
C THR A 318 -14.13 -38.48 31.80
N LEU A 319 -13.23 -37.53 32.07
CA LEU A 319 -11.85 -37.81 32.50
C LEU A 319 -11.71 -37.60 34.00
N GLN A 320 -11.40 -38.66 34.74
CA GLN A 320 -11.25 -38.67 36.20
C GLN A 320 -9.96 -39.38 36.62
N SER A 321 -9.49 -39.12 37.85
CA SER A 321 -8.22 -39.68 38.35
C SER A 321 -8.20 -41.20 38.56
N PHE A 322 -9.31 -41.92 38.33
CA PHE A 322 -9.36 -43.38 38.40
C PHE A 322 -9.39 -44.05 37.03
N ASP A 323 -9.38 -43.27 35.94
CA ASP A 323 -9.31 -43.80 34.59
C ASP A 323 -7.90 -44.31 34.28
N SER A 324 -7.85 -45.34 33.44
CA SER A 324 -6.61 -45.95 32.94
C SER A 324 -6.64 -45.91 31.42
N ILE A 325 -5.70 -45.20 30.83
CA ILE A 325 -5.57 -45.01 29.38
C ILE A 325 -4.21 -45.60 28.97
N ASP A 326 -4.21 -46.57 28.07
CA ASP A 326 -3.01 -47.21 27.54
C ASP A 326 -3.15 -47.29 26.03
N SER A 327 -2.61 -46.33 25.30
CA SER A 327 -2.66 -46.36 23.84
C SER A 327 -1.71 -47.46 23.34
N ALA A 328 -2.14 -48.28 22.39
CA ALA A 328 -1.43 -49.53 22.12
C ALA A 328 -0.13 -49.22 21.38
N GLY A 329 0.99 -49.10 22.11
CA GLY A 329 2.20 -48.46 21.63
C GLY A 329 2.62 -48.76 20.19
N GLY A 330 3.02 -47.71 19.49
CA GLY A 330 3.47 -47.75 18.09
C GLY A 330 2.75 -46.68 17.27
N GLN A 331 3.42 -45.53 17.11
CA GLN A 331 3.01 -44.28 16.45
C GLN A 331 2.60 -43.19 17.46
N SER A 332 1.97 -42.09 17.02
CA SER A 332 1.73 -40.88 17.83
C SER A 332 0.28 -40.83 18.30
N ASP A 333 0.03 -41.28 19.54
CA ASP A 333 -1.29 -41.34 20.12
C ASP A 333 -1.65 -40.04 20.87
N GLU A 334 -2.92 -39.66 20.82
CA GLU A 334 -3.43 -38.38 21.35
C GLU A 334 -4.42 -38.61 22.49
N LEU A 335 -4.27 -37.84 23.57
CA LEU A 335 -5.31 -37.63 24.58
C LEU A 335 -5.83 -36.19 24.49
N VAL A 336 -7.07 -36.01 24.07
CA VAL A 336 -7.73 -34.70 23.96
C VAL A 336 -8.63 -34.48 25.17
N VAL A 337 -8.39 -33.38 25.89
CA VAL A 337 -9.09 -33.03 27.13
C VAL A 337 -9.75 -31.68 26.95
N SER A 338 -11.07 -31.62 27.11
CA SER A 338 -11.80 -30.35 27.10
C SER A 338 -12.42 -30.07 28.46
N THR A 339 -12.52 -28.80 28.86
CA THR A 339 -13.28 -28.42 30.06
C THR A 339 -14.71 -28.02 29.74
N ILE A 340 -15.64 -28.32 30.65
CA ILE A 340 -17.01 -27.79 30.64
C ILE A 340 -17.35 -27.15 31.99
N GLY A 341 -18.25 -26.17 31.94
CA GLY A 341 -18.75 -25.48 33.14
C GLY A 341 -17.90 -24.27 33.56
N SER A 342 -18.50 -23.37 34.34
CA SER A 342 -17.86 -22.18 34.88
C SER A 342 -17.71 -22.34 36.40
N GLY A 343 -16.56 -22.84 36.85
CA GLY A 343 -16.29 -23.07 38.27
C GLY A 343 -15.05 -22.30 38.69
N SER A 344 -15.20 -21.37 39.64
CA SER A 344 -14.13 -20.47 40.10
C SER A 344 -13.09 -21.16 41.03
N GLY A 345 -12.72 -22.40 40.76
CA GLY A 345 -11.85 -23.19 41.64
C GLY A 345 -10.91 -24.09 40.84
N ALA A 346 -9.68 -24.24 41.36
CA ALA A 346 -8.69 -25.12 40.77
C ALA A 346 -9.19 -26.58 40.76
N VAL A 347 -9.10 -27.24 39.61
CA VAL A 347 -9.41 -28.67 39.45
C VAL A 347 -8.14 -29.42 39.14
N THR A 348 -7.88 -30.52 39.83
CA THR A 348 -6.72 -31.38 39.58
C THR A 348 -7.17 -32.76 39.13
N VAL A 349 -6.66 -33.22 37.99
CA VAL A 349 -6.84 -34.59 37.49
C VAL A 349 -5.50 -35.34 37.48
N ASN A 350 -5.55 -36.65 37.71
CA ASN A 350 -4.36 -37.52 37.75
C ASN A 350 -4.73 -38.93 37.27
N PRO A 351 -5.15 -39.09 36.00
CA PRO A 351 -5.43 -40.40 35.42
C PRO A 351 -4.15 -41.22 35.28
N THR A 352 -4.27 -42.54 35.16
CA THR A 352 -3.14 -43.39 34.74
C THR A 352 -3.10 -43.38 33.22
N VAL A 353 -2.02 -42.87 32.63
CA VAL A 353 -1.84 -42.79 31.18
C VAL A 353 -0.52 -43.45 30.80
N ASP A 354 -0.54 -44.36 29.84
CA ASP A 354 0.66 -45.03 29.31
C ASP A 354 0.62 -44.99 27.77
N ASN A 355 1.81 -44.95 27.16
CA ASN A 355 2.01 -44.97 25.71
C ASN A 355 1.17 -43.94 24.93
N THR A 356 0.86 -42.78 25.53
CA THR A 356 0.20 -41.66 24.83
C THR A 356 1.22 -40.55 24.65
N GLU A 357 1.62 -40.25 23.43
CA GLU A 357 2.71 -39.31 23.13
C GLU A 357 2.27 -37.85 23.29
N GLN A 358 1.03 -37.52 22.93
CA GLN A 358 0.51 -36.15 22.91
C GLN A 358 -0.70 -35.96 23.83
N LEU A 359 -0.70 -34.89 24.64
CA LEU A 359 -1.84 -34.45 25.45
C LEU A 359 -2.31 -33.08 24.96
N PHE A 360 -3.55 -32.96 24.48
CA PHE A 360 -4.19 -31.70 24.11
C PHE A 360 -5.19 -31.28 25.19
N VAL A 361 -5.13 -30.03 25.64
CA VAL A 361 -6.00 -29.49 26.69
C VAL A 361 -6.64 -28.17 26.23
N SER A 362 -7.96 -28.17 26.10
CA SER A 362 -8.76 -26.98 25.84
C SER A 362 -9.44 -26.50 27.12
N ASN A 363 -8.82 -25.53 27.80
CA ASN A 363 -9.40 -24.90 28.98
C ASN A 363 -10.28 -23.71 28.59
N ASN A 364 -11.56 -23.98 28.32
CA ASN A 364 -12.55 -23.00 27.89
C ASN A 364 -13.42 -22.45 29.03
N ALA A 365 -12.90 -22.51 30.26
CA ALA A 365 -13.63 -22.06 31.43
C ALA A 365 -13.69 -20.51 31.47
N THR A 366 -14.90 -19.95 31.50
CA THR A 366 -15.14 -18.52 31.24
C THR A 366 -15.02 -17.61 32.48
N GLY A 367 -14.48 -18.11 33.60
CA GLY A 367 -14.13 -17.30 34.77
C GLY A 367 -12.64 -17.00 34.74
N GLY A 368 -12.23 -15.72 34.70
CA GLY A 368 -10.82 -15.30 34.55
C GLY A 368 -9.87 -15.64 35.72
N SER A 369 -10.00 -16.82 36.33
CA SER A 369 -9.10 -17.40 37.34
C SER A 369 -9.21 -18.93 37.38
N ASP A 370 -9.66 -19.56 36.29
CA ASP A 370 -9.97 -20.98 36.27
C ASP A 370 -8.68 -21.78 35.97
N VAL A 371 -8.17 -22.47 36.99
CA VAL A 371 -6.94 -23.29 36.91
C VAL A 371 -7.30 -24.77 36.73
N LEU A 372 -6.90 -25.38 35.63
CA LEU A 372 -6.94 -26.83 35.43
C LEU A 372 -5.53 -27.40 35.59
N THR A 373 -5.31 -28.21 36.62
CA THR A 373 -4.05 -28.96 36.80
C THR A 373 -4.19 -30.39 36.26
N TYR A 374 -3.41 -30.73 35.24
CA TYR A 374 -3.15 -32.10 34.83
C TYR A 374 -1.87 -32.60 35.51
N ASN A 375 -1.97 -33.63 36.34
CA ASN A 375 -0.83 -34.17 37.07
C ASN A 375 -0.25 -35.40 36.36
N THR A 376 0.99 -35.30 35.89
CA THR A 376 1.67 -36.33 35.10
C THR A 376 2.35 -37.42 35.95
N SER A 377 2.18 -37.43 37.28
CA SER A 377 2.84 -38.43 38.16
C SER A 377 2.46 -39.89 37.85
N ASN A 378 1.34 -40.13 37.17
CA ASN A 378 0.92 -41.45 36.70
C ASN A 378 0.81 -41.50 35.16
N THR A 379 1.54 -40.63 34.47
CA THR A 379 1.58 -40.55 33.01
C THR A 379 2.97 -40.99 32.53
N SER A 380 3.05 -41.97 31.63
CA SER A 380 4.28 -42.39 30.95
C SER A 380 4.11 -42.38 29.44
N GLY A 381 5.21 -42.11 28.73
CA GLY A 381 5.21 -42.03 27.26
C GLY A 381 4.86 -40.65 26.69
N THR A 382 4.17 -39.79 27.44
CA THR A 382 3.83 -38.43 26.99
C THR A 382 5.04 -37.50 26.98
N ASN A 383 5.30 -36.91 25.83
CA ASN A 383 6.40 -35.98 25.60
C ASN A 383 5.93 -34.65 24.98
N GLU A 384 4.65 -34.53 24.61
CA GLU A 384 4.06 -33.31 24.07
C GLU A 384 2.80 -32.90 24.85
N PHE A 385 2.73 -31.64 25.25
CA PHE A 385 1.65 -31.06 26.04
C PHE A 385 1.12 -29.80 25.38
N TRP A 386 -0.08 -29.86 24.83
CA TRP A 386 -0.69 -28.80 24.05
C TRP A 386 -1.79 -28.09 24.84
N SER A 387 -1.74 -26.77 24.88
CA SER A 387 -2.90 -25.92 25.17
C SER A 387 -3.58 -25.59 23.84
N ASP A 388 -4.78 -26.12 23.63
CA ASP A 388 -5.48 -26.08 22.34
C ASP A 388 -6.80 -25.31 22.48
N GLY A 389 -6.86 -24.10 21.95
CA GLY A 389 -8.04 -23.24 22.01
C GLY A 389 -8.46 -22.91 23.44
N SER A 390 -7.51 -22.77 24.37
CA SER A 390 -7.81 -22.35 25.76
C SER A 390 -8.14 -20.87 25.80
N ALA A 391 -9.19 -20.50 26.54
CA ALA A 391 -9.72 -19.14 26.56
C ALA A 391 -8.82 -18.16 27.36
N SER A 392 -8.87 -16.88 27.02
CA SER A 392 -8.16 -15.82 27.75
C SER A 392 -8.51 -15.80 29.24
N GLY A 393 -7.48 -15.63 30.08
CA GLY A 393 -7.60 -15.63 31.55
C GLY A 393 -7.81 -17.00 32.20
N SER A 394 -7.77 -18.10 31.45
CA SER A 394 -7.70 -19.46 31.97
C SER A 394 -6.24 -19.91 32.20
N THR A 395 -6.02 -20.87 33.10
CA THR A 395 -4.70 -21.48 33.31
C THR A 395 -4.78 -22.99 33.13
N THR A 396 -4.00 -23.54 32.20
CA THR A 396 -3.77 -24.98 32.04
C THR A 396 -2.41 -25.31 32.65
N GLU A 397 -2.40 -25.98 33.79
CA GLU A 397 -1.19 -26.35 34.52
C GLU A 397 -0.86 -27.83 34.28
N ILE A 398 0.33 -28.14 33.77
CA ILE A 398 0.88 -29.48 33.65
C ILE A 398 1.88 -29.68 34.78
N SER A 399 1.58 -30.56 35.75
CA SER A 399 2.35 -30.69 36.99
C SER A 399 3.10 -32.01 37.13
N ASN A 400 4.32 -31.93 37.67
CA ASN A 400 5.29 -33.03 37.80
C ASN A 400 5.85 -33.49 36.45
N VAL A 401 6.18 -32.54 35.57
CA VAL A 401 6.86 -32.85 34.30
C VAL A 401 8.26 -33.38 34.62
N GLU A 402 8.55 -34.62 34.20
CA GLU A 402 9.82 -35.31 34.51
C GLU A 402 10.93 -35.07 33.48
N ASN A 403 10.60 -34.54 32.30
CA ASN A 403 11.53 -34.33 31.20
C ASN A 403 11.48 -32.88 30.73
N THR A 404 12.59 -32.17 30.86
CA THR A 404 12.75 -30.80 30.35
C THR A 404 12.65 -30.76 28.82
N GLY A 405 13.15 -31.79 28.13
CA GLY A 405 12.99 -31.94 26.68
C GLY A 405 11.58 -32.27 26.16
N ALA A 406 10.53 -32.07 26.96
CA ALA A 406 9.15 -32.13 26.48
C ALA A 406 8.84 -30.92 25.57
N VAL A 407 7.87 -31.10 24.66
CA VAL A 407 7.34 -30.02 23.81
C VAL A 407 6.04 -29.51 24.40
N PHE A 408 5.91 -28.19 24.50
CA PHE A 408 4.72 -27.51 24.98
C PHE A 408 4.09 -26.74 23.82
N GLY A 409 2.94 -27.20 23.39
CA GLY A 409 2.24 -26.61 22.25
C GLY A 409 1.24 -25.54 22.66
N LEU A 410 1.13 -24.48 21.87
CA LEU A 410 0.10 -23.45 21.93
C LEU A 410 -0.59 -23.44 20.57
N SER A 411 -1.86 -23.83 20.51
CA SER A 411 -2.63 -23.85 19.26
C SER A 411 -3.91 -23.03 19.43
N GLY A 412 -3.98 -21.86 18.80
CA GLY A 412 -5.07 -20.89 18.96
C GLY A 412 -5.43 -20.58 20.42
N ALA A 413 -4.46 -20.66 21.34
CA ALA A 413 -4.67 -20.50 22.76
C ALA A 413 -4.47 -19.04 23.19
N GLU A 414 -5.32 -18.53 24.08
CA GLU A 414 -5.24 -17.16 24.63
C GLU A 414 -4.94 -17.13 26.15
N GLY A 415 -4.93 -18.31 26.80
CA GLY A 415 -4.73 -18.46 28.24
C GLY A 415 -3.28 -18.68 28.67
N THR A 416 -3.04 -19.00 29.94
CA THR A 416 -1.73 -19.40 30.46
C THR A 416 -1.56 -20.92 30.39
N LEU A 417 -0.49 -21.40 29.76
CA LEU A 417 0.00 -22.78 29.91
C LEU A 417 1.14 -22.76 30.94
N ARG A 418 0.90 -23.37 32.10
CA ARG A 418 1.86 -23.47 33.20
C ARG A 418 2.53 -24.85 33.23
N ALA A 419 3.84 -24.92 33.11
CA ALA A 419 4.60 -26.16 33.24
C ALA A 419 5.30 -26.21 34.61
N VAL A 420 4.84 -27.10 35.50
CA VAL A 420 5.44 -27.31 36.82
C VAL A 420 6.34 -28.56 36.79
N PHE A 421 7.65 -28.35 36.76
CA PHE A 421 8.62 -29.44 36.68
C PHE A 421 8.81 -30.16 38.03
N ALA A 422 9.17 -31.44 37.97
CA ALA A 422 9.62 -32.16 39.15
C ALA A 422 11.02 -31.66 39.56
N ASN A 423 11.32 -31.56 40.87
CA ASN A 423 12.60 -31.03 41.37
C ASN A 423 13.85 -31.64 40.69
N ASP A 424 13.87 -32.96 40.49
CA ASP A 424 15.03 -33.64 39.91
C ASP A 424 15.16 -33.37 38.38
N ALA A 425 14.11 -32.85 37.73
CA ALA A 425 14.07 -32.63 36.28
C ALA A 425 14.80 -31.35 35.85
N VAL A 426 14.85 -30.34 36.71
CA VAL A 426 15.45 -29.01 36.45
C VAL A 426 16.72 -28.77 37.27
N SER A 427 17.39 -29.84 37.74
CA SER A 427 18.55 -29.73 38.64
C SER A 427 19.90 -29.54 37.92
N GLY A 428 19.86 -29.36 36.59
CA GLY A 428 21.02 -29.10 35.75
C GLY A 428 21.32 -27.60 35.62
N ASP A 429 22.42 -27.27 34.94
CA ASP A 429 22.76 -25.88 34.55
C ASP A 429 22.43 -25.65 33.05
N SER A 430 21.57 -26.47 32.45
CA SER A 430 21.31 -26.50 30.99
C SER A 430 19.94 -27.08 30.69
N ASP A 431 18.98 -26.82 31.55
CA ASP A 431 17.62 -27.26 31.39
C ASP A 431 16.92 -26.37 30.35
N SER A 432 16.19 -27.02 29.43
CA SER A 432 15.52 -26.37 28.30
C SER A 432 14.06 -26.73 28.28
N ILE A 433 13.20 -25.82 27.82
CA ILE A 433 11.80 -26.08 27.51
C ILE A 433 11.57 -25.77 26.03
N ASN A 434 10.92 -26.68 25.29
CA ASN A 434 10.58 -26.45 23.89
C ASN A 434 9.12 -26.03 23.80
N VAL A 435 8.83 -24.89 23.19
CA VAL A 435 7.48 -24.38 22.95
C VAL A 435 7.21 -24.33 21.45
N THR A 436 6.01 -24.73 21.03
CA THR A 436 5.56 -24.59 19.63
C THR A 436 4.26 -23.79 19.62
N ALA A 437 4.28 -22.61 19.02
CA ALA A 437 3.10 -21.76 18.86
C ALA A 437 2.55 -21.83 17.44
N THR A 438 1.23 -21.97 17.32
CA THR A 438 0.55 -22.00 16.03
C THR A 438 -0.85 -21.39 16.06
N GLY A 439 -1.28 -20.87 14.91
CA GLY A 439 -2.67 -20.46 14.66
C GLY A 439 -3.12 -19.23 15.45
N GLY A 440 -2.28 -18.18 15.51
CA GLY A 440 -2.66 -16.93 16.16
C GLY A 440 -2.75 -17.04 17.69
N SER A 441 -1.91 -17.88 18.29
CA SER A 441 -1.93 -18.08 19.75
C SER A 441 -1.49 -16.80 20.45
N SER A 442 -2.23 -16.32 21.43
CA SER A 442 -1.86 -15.21 22.31
C SER A 442 -1.78 -15.70 23.76
N ALA A 443 -0.90 -16.66 24.01
CA ALA A 443 -0.85 -17.39 25.28
C ALA A 443 0.38 -17.03 26.11
N THR A 444 0.26 -17.20 27.42
CA THR A 444 1.38 -17.06 28.35
C THR A 444 1.99 -18.43 28.63
N ILE A 445 3.30 -18.56 28.50
CA ILE A 445 4.05 -19.70 29.05
C ILE A 445 4.57 -19.29 30.42
N ASP A 446 4.23 -20.11 31.41
CA ASP A 446 4.66 -19.93 32.80
C ASP A 446 5.36 -21.22 33.24
N THR A 447 6.67 -21.18 33.46
CA THR A 447 7.33 -22.30 34.12
C THR A 447 7.28 -22.09 35.62
N ASP A 448 7.19 -23.16 36.39
CA ASP A 448 7.26 -23.05 37.85
C ASP A 448 7.97 -24.30 38.36
N ASN A 449 8.62 -24.16 39.50
CA ASN A 449 9.25 -25.29 40.17
C ASN A 449 8.45 -25.70 41.38
N ALA A 450 8.58 -26.98 41.75
CA ALA A 450 7.90 -27.46 42.93
C ALA A 450 8.35 -26.66 44.16
N ALA A 451 7.38 -26.04 44.85
CA ALA A 451 7.58 -25.08 45.93
C ALA A 451 8.82 -25.34 46.84
N GLY A 452 9.76 -24.38 46.80
CA GLY A 452 10.95 -24.35 47.66
C GLY A 452 12.24 -24.88 47.03
N ASP A 453 12.24 -25.14 45.71
CA ASP A 453 13.46 -25.34 44.93
C ASP A 453 14.11 -24.01 44.52
N THR A 454 15.39 -24.07 44.17
CA THR A 454 16.17 -22.93 43.68
C THR A 454 16.72 -23.12 42.28
N ASP A 455 16.61 -24.33 41.74
CA ASP A 455 16.99 -24.56 40.36
C ASP A 455 15.90 -23.95 39.44
N VAL A 456 16.19 -23.62 38.18
CA VAL A 456 15.27 -22.97 37.22
C VAL A 456 15.44 -23.59 35.83
N VAL A 457 14.65 -23.18 34.83
CA VAL A 457 14.90 -23.55 33.42
C VAL A 457 15.73 -22.44 32.78
N GLU A 458 16.91 -22.78 32.24
CA GLU A 458 17.82 -21.78 31.66
C GLU A 458 17.49 -21.43 30.21
N THR A 459 16.92 -22.35 29.43
CA THR A 459 16.67 -22.15 27.99
C THR A 459 15.19 -22.33 27.61
N LEU A 460 14.63 -21.39 26.87
CA LEU A 460 13.31 -21.50 26.24
C LEU A 460 13.49 -21.52 24.72
N SER A 461 13.17 -22.63 24.05
CA SER A 461 13.20 -22.72 22.59
C SER A 461 11.77 -22.60 22.04
N VAL A 462 11.43 -21.49 21.37
CA VAL A 462 10.11 -21.22 20.78
C VAL A 462 10.14 -21.46 19.27
N THR A 463 9.21 -22.27 18.77
CA THR A 463 8.96 -22.44 17.33
C THR A 463 7.60 -21.83 16.97
N SER A 464 7.58 -20.72 16.22
CA SER A 464 6.36 -20.03 15.78
C SER A 464 6.00 -20.39 14.34
N THR A 465 4.79 -20.92 14.10
CA THR A 465 4.33 -21.35 12.78
C THR A 465 2.87 -20.97 12.53
N GLY A 466 2.43 -20.91 11.28
CA GLY A 466 1.06 -20.52 10.93
C GLY A 466 1.02 -19.35 9.95
N GLY A 467 -0.15 -18.77 9.76
CA GLY A 467 -0.34 -17.58 8.91
C GLY A 467 -0.82 -16.34 9.67
N GLU A 468 -0.86 -16.43 11.00
CA GLU A 468 -1.23 -15.34 11.92
C GLU A 468 -0.09 -15.20 12.95
N GLU A 469 0.17 -13.98 13.41
CA GLU A 469 1.15 -13.65 14.46
C GLU A 469 0.83 -14.43 15.75
N ASN A 470 1.85 -15.02 16.36
CA ASN A 470 1.72 -15.65 17.68
C ASN A 470 2.32 -14.70 18.74
N THR A 471 1.67 -14.61 19.90
CA THR A 471 2.23 -13.99 21.11
C THR A 471 2.54 -15.08 22.13
N VAL A 472 3.79 -15.15 22.58
CA VAL A 472 4.26 -16.05 23.64
C VAL A 472 4.82 -15.23 24.77
N LEU A 473 3.97 -14.89 25.73
CA LEU A 473 4.38 -14.11 26.89
C LEU A 473 5.11 -15.01 27.89
N THR A 474 6.33 -14.64 28.27
CA THR A 474 7.00 -15.23 29.43
C THR A 474 6.66 -14.38 30.64
N THR A 475 5.91 -14.90 31.60
CA THR A 475 5.62 -14.17 32.84
C THR A 475 6.07 -14.99 34.03
N ASP A 476 6.76 -14.36 34.98
CA ASP A 476 6.87 -14.89 36.33
C ASP A 476 5.69 -14.40 37.16
N ASN A 477 4.73 -15.29 37.45
CA ASN A 477 3.56 -14.96 38.28
C ASN A 477 3.78 -15.31 39.75
N SER A 478 5.01 -15.61 40.17
CA SER A 478 5.29 -15.96 41.55
C SER A 478 5.34 -14.71 42.45
N SER A 479 4.18 -14.34 43.02
CA SER A 479 4.11 -13.32 44.09
C SER A 479 4.83 -13.72 45.41
N SER A 480 5.58 -14.83 45.38
CA SER A 480 6.23 -15.50 46.49
C SER A 480 7.64 -14.93 46.64
N SER A 481 7.94 -14.22 47.73
CA SER A 481 9.27 -13.63 47.99
C SER A 481 10.43 -14.63 48.16
N ASN A 482 10.19 -15.91 47.88
CA ASN A 482 11.12 -17.03 47.96
C ASN A 482 11.17 -17.83 46.66
N ASP A 483 10.35 -17.46 45.68
CA ASP A 483 10.54 -17.92 44.31
C ASP A 483 11.71 -17.16 43.72
N ILE A 484 12.54 -17.88 42.98
CA ILE A 484 13.48 -17.27 42.06
C ILE A 484 12.85 -17.55 40.71
N GLY A 485 12.22 -16.52 40.17
CA GLY A 485 11.38 -16.58 38.99
C GLY A 485 11.95 -17.30 37.78
N ASN A 486 11.11 -17.39 36.75
CA ASN A 486 11.46 -17.84 35.41
C ASN A 486 12.55 -16.95 34.79
N ALA A 487 13.80 -17.30 35.06
CA ALA A 487 14.96 -16.56 34.63
C ALA A 487 15.63 -17.28 33.46
N PHE A 488 14.95 -17.34 32.31
CA PHE A 488 15.56 -17.86 31.10
C PHE A 488 16.81 -17.04 30.77
N GLU A 489 17.98 -17.69 30.74
CA GLU A 489 19.23 -17.09 30.29
C GLU A 489 19.23 -16.94 28.77
N THR A 490 18.63 -17.92 28.07
CA THR A 490 18.54 -17.96 26.60
C THR A 490 17.11 -18.26 26.14
N ILE A 491 16.63 -17.49 25.18
CA ILE A 491 15.43 -17.76 24.40
C ILE A 491 15.87 -18.00 22.96
N GLU A 492 15.68 -19.21 22.43
CA GLU A 492 15.93 -19.54 21.04
C GLU A 492 14.61 -19.43 20.26
N VAL A 493 14.58 -18.75 19.12
CA VAL A 493 13.39 -18.57 18.29
C VAL A 493 13.61 -19.18 16.91
N GLY A 494 12.61 -19.90 16.41
CA GLY A 494 12.59 -20.43 15.05
C GLY A 494 11.17 -20.53 14.49
N GLY A 495 11.08 -20.96 13.24
CA GLY A 495 9.80 -21.07 12.52
C GLY A 495 9.61 -19.96 11.48
N THR A 496 8.37 -19.75 11.03
CA THR A 496 8.05 -18.97 9.82
C THR A 496 6.87 -18.01 9.98
N ALA A 497 6.29 -17.92 11.17
CA ALA A 497 5.18 -17.01 11.45
C ALA A 497 5.60 -16.02 12.52
N ASP A 498 5.16 -14.78 12.39
CA ASP A 498 5.52 -13.66 13.27
C ASP A 498 5.32 -14.03 14.75
N LEU A 499 6.19 -13.50 15.59
CA LEU A 499 6.26 -13.83 17.02
C LEU A 499 6.48 -12.58 17.86
N ASP A 500 5.54 -12.31 18.77
CA ASP A 500 5.70 -11.34 19.86
C ASP A 500 6.03 -12.09 21.16
N LEU A 501 7.25 -11.90 21.69
CA LEU A 501 7.66 -12.45 22.99
C LEU A 501 7.14 -11.61 24.18
N GLY A 502 6.52 -10.46 23.90
CA GLY A 502 6.13 -9.46 24.88
C GLY A 502 7.33 -8.95 25.68
N ILE A 503 7.08 -8.64 26.95
CA ILE A 503 8.14 -8.23 27.87
C ILE A 503 8.89 -9.47 28.34
N VAL A 504 10.12 -9.62 27.85
CA VAL A 504 11.13 -10.44 28.48
C VAL A 504 11.48 -9.71 29.78
N GLU A 505 11.02 -10.20 30.93
CA GLU A 505 11.29 -9.62 32.26
C GLU A 505 12.50 -10.27 32.95
N ASP A 506 13.10 -9.54 33.89
CA ASP A 506 14.11 -10.02 34.84
C ASP A 506 13.58 -9.78 36.25
N ASP A 507 13.22 -10.85 36.96
CA ASP A 507 12.94 -10.81 38.41
C ASP A 507 14.09 -11.45 39.23
N ALA A 508 15.15 -11.93 38.56
CA ALA A 508 16.23 -12.67 39.19
C ALA A 508 17.52 -11.84 39.22
N SER A 509 17.88 -11.38 40.42
CA SER A 509 19.16 -10.70 40.72
C SER A 509 20.47 -11.46 40.38
N ASP A 510 20.40 -12.61 39.69
CA ASP A 510 21.50 -13.55 39.43
C ASP A 510 21.71 -13.93 37.94
N VAL A 511 20.94 -13.40 36.97
CA VAL A 511 21.19 -13.68 35.55
C VAL A 511 22.37 -12.85 35.05
N ALA A 512 23.42 -13.53 34.57
CA ALA A 512 24.64 -12.87 34.10
C ALA A 512 24.52 -12.29 32.68
N THR A 513 23.71 -12.90 31.80
CA THR A 513 23.41 -12.44 30.44
C THR A 513 22.03 -12.94 30.00
N ARG A 514 21.27 -12.15 29.26
CA ARG A 514 19.98 -12.51 28.67
C ARG A 514 20.15 -12.58 27.17
N THR A 515 19.83 -13.70 26.56
CA THR A 515 20.02 -13.92 25.13
C THR A 515 18.68 -14.23 24.48
N VAL A 516 18.30 -13.49 23.43
CA VAL A 516 17.26 -13.90 22.47
C VAL A 516 17.98 -14.19 21.16
N ASP A 517 17.90 -15.42 20.65
CA ASP A 517 18.55 -15.85 19.41
C ASP A 517 17.52 -16.36 18.41
N ALA A 518 17.22 -15.55 17.39
CA ALA A 518 16.29 -15.82 16.31
C ALA A 518 16.98 -15.91 14.94
N ALA A 519 18.29 -16.17 14.89
CA ALA A 519 19.07 -16.18 13.64
C ALA A 519 18.55 -17.15 12.55
N GLY A 520 17.69 -18.11 12.91
CA GLY A 520 17.06 -19.06 12.00
C GLY A 520 15.56 -18.83 11.78
N PHE A 521 15.01 -17.71 12.24
CA PHE A 521 13.60 -17.37 12.15
C PHE A 521 13.29 -16.64 10.83
N GLU A 522 12.18 -17.00 10.17
CA GLU A 522 11.78 -16.43 8.88
C GLU A 522 10.60 -15.44 8.99
N GLY A 523 9.92 -15.33 10.13
CA GLY A 523 8.87 -14.35 10.38
C GLY A 523 9.39 -13.13 11.14
N ASP A 524 8.50 -12.18 11.44
CA ASP A 524 8.85 -10.94 12.16
C ASP A 524 8.90 -11.19 13.68
N LEU A 525 9.98 -10.84 14.36
CA LEU A 525 10.14 -10.98 15.81
C LEU A 525 9.94 -9.64 16.51
N THR A 526 9.03 -9.57 17.49
CA THR A 526 9.01 -8.49 18.49
C THR A 526 9.52 -9.00 19.83
N ALA A 527 10.58 -8.36 20.35
CA ALA A 527 11.17 -8.67 21.65
C ALA A 527 11.36 -7.40 22.49
N THR A 528 10.59 -7.26 23.56
CA THR A 528 10.71 -6.14 24.50
C THR A 528 11.49 -6.55 25.75
N PHE A 529 12.59 -5.88 26.05
CA PHE A 529 13.39 -6.11 27.24
C PHE A 529 12.98 -5.15 28.36
N GLY A 530 12.41 -5.68 29.44
CA GLY A 530 12.08 -4.94 30.65
C GLY A 530 12.99 -5.29 31.83
N THR A 531 13.05 -4.40 32.83
CA THR A 531 13.52 -4.73 34.18
C THR A 531 12.53 -4.20 35.23
N THR A 532 12.22 -5.00 36.25
CA THR A 532 11.51 -4.53 37.45
C THR A 532 12.48 -4.06 38.53
N ASP A 533 13.75 -4.50 38.47
CA ASP A 533 14.84 -4.14 39.37
C ASP A 533 15.94 -3.32 38.66
N ALA A 534 16.04 -2.03 38.99
CA ALA A 534 17.05 -1.09 38.50
C ALA A 534 18.51 -1.44 38.90
N SER A 535 18.76 -2.63 39.47
CA SER A 535 20.08 -3.11 39.87
C SER A 535 20.57 -4.35 39.12
N ALA A 536 19.81 -4.86 38.14
CA ALA A 536 20.24 -5.91 37.23
C ALA A 536 21.52 -5.48 36.48
N SER A 537 22.54 -6.34 36.49
CA SER A 537 23.88 -6.06 35.92
C SER A 537 24.31 -7.05 34.83
N GLY A 538 23.39 -7.92 34.41
CA GLY A 538 23.64 -8.91 33.37
C GLY A 538 23.56 -8.30 31.97
N GLY A 539 24.36 -8.83 31.04
CA GLY A 539 24.36 -8.44 29.61
C GLY A 539 23.01 -8.70 28.91
N ILE A 540 22.74 -8.01 27.81
CA ILE A 540 21.63 -8.30 26.90
C ILE A 540 22.23 -8.65 25.54
N SER A 541 21.77 -9.74 24.94
CA SER A 541 22.10 -10.17 23.60
C SER A 541 20.80 -10.44 22.86
N ALA A 542 20.60 -9.86 21.69
CA ALA A 542 19.47 -10.16 20.83
C ALA A 542 19.96 -10.39 19.40
N THR A 543 19.49 -11.46 18.77
CA THR A 543 19.73 -11.72 17.35
C THR A 543 18.40 -11.97 16.69
N GLY A 544 18.05 -11.18 15.67
CA GLY A 544 16.84 -11.39 14.87
C GLY A 544 17.10 -12.37 13.71
N GLY A 545 16.08 -12.56 12.88
CA GLY A 545 16.02 -13.49 11.77
C GLY A 545 16.08 -12.81 10.40
N ALA A 546 15.14 -13.20 9.53
CA ALA A 546 15.02 -12.72 8.15
C ALA A 546 13.75 -11.88 7.88
N GLY A 547 12.91 -11.69 8.90
CA GLY A 547 11.73 -10.82 8.88
C GLY A 547 12.05 -9.41 9.37
N ASP A 548 11.04 -8.56 9.48
CA ASP A 548 11.18 -7.18 9.95
C ASP A 548 11.15 -7.17 11.49
N ASP A 549 12.30 -7.30 12.14
CA ASP A 549 12.40 -7.56 13.57
C ASP A 549 12.41 -6.28 14.41
N THR A 550 11.74 -6.30 15.56
CA THR A 550 11.72 -5.21 16.55
C THR A 550 12.35 -5.63 17.87
N VAL A 551 13.41 -4.92 18.28
CA VAL A 551 14.04 -5.05 19.60
C VAL A 551 13.82 -3.79 20.42
N ASP A 552 12.95 -3.86 21.43
CA ASP A 552 12.62 -2.73 22.31
C ASP A 552 13.40 -2.83 23.64
N LEU A 553 14.29 -1.86 23.88
CA LEU A 553 15.10 -1.69 25.08
C LEU A 553 14.58 -0.54 25.98
N GLY A 554 13.52 0.15 25.58
CA GLY A 554 13.00 1.33 26.27
C GLY A 554 12.46 1.05 27.68
N ASN A 555 12.07 -0.20 27.95
CA ASN A 555 11.60 -0.65 29.26
C ASN A 555 12.72 -0.99 30.26
N LEU A 556 14.00 -0.79 29.90
CA LEU A 556 15.14 -0.98 30.82
C LEU A 556 15.26 0.12 31.90
N GLY A 557 14.52 1.23 31.76
CA GLY A 557 14.45 2.31 32.75
C GLY A 557 15.63 3.29 32.71
N SER A 558 15.36 4.58 32.96
CA SER A 558 16.32 5.69 32.75
C SER A 558 17.50 5.78 33.75
N THR A 559 17.73 4.77 34.59
CA THR A 559 18.71 4.84 35.68
C THR A 559 19.82 3.80 35.50
N ASN A 560 20.82 4.17 34.68
CA ASN A 560 22.13 3.52 34.59
C ASN A 560 22.12 2.02 34.24
N VAL A 561 22.06 1.72 32.94
CA VAL A 561 22.62 0.50 32.35
C VAL A 561 24.16 0.54 32.36
N SER A 562 24.77 1.28 33.30
CA SER A 562 26.20 1.56 33.30
C SER A 562 26.98 0.30 33.66
N GLY A 563 27.63 -0.31 32.66
CA GLY A 563 28.42 -1.53 32.81
C GLY A 563 27.75 -2.83 32.36
N THR A 564 26.55 -2.76 31.81
CA THR A 564 25.90 -3.86 31.10
C THR A 564 26.35 -3.85 29.63
N SER A 565 26.71 -5.01 29.09
CA SER A 565 26.99 -5.18 27.65
C SER A 565 25.66 -5.40 26.92
N ILE A 566 25.40 -4.65 25.86
CA ILE A 566 24.23 -4.85 24.99
C ILE A 566 24.76 -5.20 23.60
N ASP A 567 24.38 -6.34 23.05
CA ASP A 567 24.79 -6.82 21.73
C ASP A 567 23.55 -7.20 20.92
N VAL A 568 23.14 -6.35 19.99
CA VAL A 568 21.93 -6.56 19.16
C VAL A 568 22.36 -6.69 17.69
N ALA A 569 21.91 -7.76 17.04
CA ALA A 569 22.10 -7.99 15.61
C ALA A 569 20.78 -8.43 14.98
N THR A 570 20.01 -7.54 14.37
CA THR A 570 18.62 -7.83 13.97
C THR A 570 18.53 -8.72 12.73
N GLY A 571 19.47 -8.64 11.79
CA GLY A 571 19.64 -9.70 10.79
C GLY A 571 19.41 -9.22 9.37
N SER A 572 18.31 -9.62 8.73
CA SER A 572 17.91 -9.05 7.44
C SER A 572 16.42 -8.82 7.44
N GLY A 573 15.94 -7.81 6.71
CA GLY A 573 14.60 -7.27 6.92
C GLY A 573 14.74 -5.78 7.18
N ASP A 574 13.63 -5.04 7.23
CA ASP A 574 13.65 -3.64 7.64
C ASP A 574 13.46 -3.59 9.17
N ASP A 575 14.56 -3.71 9.91
CA ASP A 575 14.54 -3.95 11.36
C ASP A 575 14.43 -2.65 12.18
N THR A 576 13.92 -2.75 13.40
CA THR A 576 13.79 -1.64 14.36
C THR A 576 14.43 -1.95 15.70
N VAL A 577 15.31 -1.07 16.18
CA VAL A 577 15.87 -1.12 17.54
C VAL A 577 15.45 0.12 18.32
N ASP A 578 14.53 -0.03 19.30
CA ASP A 578 14.13 1.06 20.18
C ASP A 578 15.02 1.12 21.43
N LEU A 579 15.76 2.20 21.56
CA LEU A 579 16.63 2.48 22.69
C LEU A 579 15.87 3.05 23.88
N GLY A 580 14.74 3.71 23.67
CA GLY A 580 13.89 4.41 24.64
C GLY A 580 14.53 5.51 25.51
N SER A 581 15.81 5.46 25.89
CA SER A 581 16.55 6.53 26.57
C SER A 581 18.01 6.62 26.12
N ASN A 582 18.58 7.82 25.97
CA ASN A 582 19.88 8.00 25.29
C ASN A 582 21.15 7.64 26.09
N ASP A 583 21.06 7.15 27.33
CA ASP A 583 22.24 7.00 28.20
C ASP A 583 22.72 5.54 28.30
N TYR A 584 23.04 4.95 27.15
CA TYR A 584 23.71 3.65 27.08
C TYR A 584 25.21 3.84 27.30
N SER A 585 25.66 3.64 28.54
CA SER A 585 27.07 3.70 28.91
C SER A 585 27.66 2.29 29.04
N GLY A 586 28.38 1.80 28.03
CA GLY A 586 28.94 0.45 28.04
C GLY A 586 29.59 0.03 26.72
N ASP A 587 29.96 -1.25 26.62
CA ASP A 587 30.32 -1.92 25.37
C ASP A 587 29.02 -2.30 24.62
N THR A 588 28.23 -1.31 24.18
CA THR A 588 27.00 -1.55 23.41
C THR A 588 27.34 -1.66 21.92
N THR A 589 26.89 -2.73 21.26
CA THR A 589 26.99 -2.93 19.81
C THR A 589 25.59 -3.19 19.28
N LEU A 590 25.18 -2.42 18.28
CA LEU A 590 23.92 -2.59 17.57
C LEU A 590 24.27 -2.74 16.08
N ASP A 591 23.65 -3.70 15.42
CA ASP A 591 23.82 -3.99 14.00
C ASP A 591 22.43 -4.26 13.39
N GLY A 592 21.94 -3.38 12.52
CA GLY A 592 20.69 -3.59 11.78
C GLY A 592 20.79 -4.74 10.78
N GLY A 593 22.00 -4.98 10.28
CA GLY A 593 22.26 -6.06 9.33
C GLY A 593 21.97 -5.66 7.89
N ALA A 594 20.95 -6.25 7.26
CA ALA A 594 20.67 -6.04 5.84
C ALA A 594 19.21 -5.70 5.58
N GLY A 595 18.94 -4.43 5.31
CA GLY A 595 17.66 -3.92 4.87
C GLY A 595 17.70 -2.41 4.99
N THR A 596 16.57 -1.79 5.30
CA THR A 596 16.50 -0.38 5.72
C THR A 596 16.23 -0.36 7.21
N ASP A 597 17.30 -0.32 8.00
CA ASP A 597 17.19 -0.53 9.45
C ASP A 597 17.03 0.79 10.21
N GLU A 598 16.19 0.79 11.24
CA GLU A 598 15.85 1.94 12.07
C GLU A 598 16.36 1.77 13.50
N VAL A 599 16.99 2.83 14.03
CA VAL A 599 17.25 2.95 15.46
C VAL A 599 16.48 4.13 16.05
N ILE A 600 15.65 3.84 17.06
CA ILE A 600 14.80 4.83 17.73
C ILE A 600 15.46 5.23 19.04
N ALA A 601 15.50 6.51 19.35
CA ALA A 601 15.91 7.01 20.65
C ALA A 601 14.90 8.02 21.18
N ALA A 602 14.23 7.67 22.27
CA ALA A 602 13.29 8.56 22.94
C ALA A 602 13.93 9.29 24.14
N GLY A 603 13.42 10.46 24.50
CA GLY A 603 13.79 11.09 25.77
C GLY A 603 13.63 12.60 25.85
N THR A 604 14.31 13.19 26.84
CA THR A 604 14.40 14.64 27.05
C THR A 604 15.84 15.10 26.87
N GLY A 605 16.09 16.21 26.15
CA GLY A 605 17.43 16.77 25.96
C GLY A 605 18.15 16.26 24.71
N ASN A 606 19.46 15.99 24.82
CA ASN A 606 20.27 15.53 23.70
C ASN A 606 19.96 14.05 23.41
N LEU A 607 19.43 13.76 22.22
CA LEU A 607 19.30 12.41 21.69
C LEU A 607 20.48 12.14 20.75
N SER A 608 21.26 11.11 21.05
CA SER A 608 22.36 10.66 20.20
C SER A 608 22.38 9.15 20.28
N PRO A 609 22.23 8.43 19.17
CA PRO A 609 22.17 6.97 19.23
C PRO A 609 23.57 6.34 19.47
N GLY A 610 24.62 7.18 19.63
CA GLY A 610 26.02 6.75 19.72
C GLY A 610 26.83 7.26 20.91
N SER A 611 26.22 7.81 21.97
CA SER A 611 27.00 8.25 23.15
C SER A 611 27.46 7.06 24.03
N GLY A 612 28.20 6.12 23.43
CA GLY A 612 28.69 4.90 24.08
C GLY A 612 28.49 3.62 23.27
N ALA A 613 27.58 3.62 22.28
CA ALA A 613 27.30 2.47 21.41
C ALA A 613 28.08 2.50 20.09
N THR A 614 28.36 1.32 19.54
CA THR A 614 28.79 1.13 18.15
C THR A 614 27.56 0.74 17.33
N LEU A 615 27.17 1.58 16.39
CA LEU A 615 26.08 1.30 15.44
C LEU A 615 26.67 0.85 14.10
N ASN A 616 26.12 -0.18 13.49
CA ASN A 616 26.46 -0.62 12.14
C ASN A 616 25.17 -0.88 11.35
N ASN A 617 25.20 -0.63 10.04
CA ASN A 617 24.09 -0.92 9.13
C ASN A 617 22.74 -0.42 9.66
N PHE A 618 22.65 0.87 9.98
CA PHE A 618 21.38 1.54 10.23
C PHE A 618 21.29 2.70 9.27
N GLU A 619 20.25 2.70 8.44
CA GLU A 619 19.99 3.74 7.45
C GLU A 619 19.11 4.84 8.02
N THR A 620 18.29 4.53 9.04
CA THR A 620 17.34 5.46 9.65
C THR A 620 17.61 5.69 11.14
N PHE A 621 17.63 6.95 11.56
CA PHE A 621 17.59 7.32 12.97
C PHE A 621 16.31 8.08 13.30
N SER A 622 15.55 7.60 14.28
CA SER A 622 14.36 8.29 14.79
C SER A 622 14.58 8.85 16.20
N ALA A 623 14.43 10.16 16.32
CA ALA A 623 14.53 10.90 17.58
C ALA A 623 13.13 11.24 18.12
N GLU A 624 12.68 10.57 19.17
CA GLU A 624 11.39 10.85 19.79
C GLU A 624 11.50 11.79 20.99
N PHE A 625 11.03 13.03 20.82
CA PHE A 625 11.10 14.04 21.85
C PHE A 625 9.87 14.02 22.76
N GLN A 626 10.10 13.82 24.06
CA GLN A 626 9.07 13.95 25.08
C GLN A 626 8.75 15.43 25.37
N SER A 627 7.48 15.73 25.69
CA SER A 627 6.96 17.11 25.82
C SER A 627 7.74 17.98 26.82
N GLY A 628 8.02 19.24 26.45
CA GLY A 628 8.48 20.30 27.38
C GLY A 628 10.00 20.44 27.58
N SER A 629 10.84 19.84 26.74
CA SER A 629 12.31 20.02 26.78
C SER A 629 12.88 20.35 25.39
N SER A 630 13.82 21.30 25.31
CA SER A 630 14.61 21.51 24.07
C SER A 630 15.37 20.22 23.71
N GLY A 631 15.35 19.84 22.43
CA GLY A 631 15.97 18.64 21.93
C GLY A 631 17.23 18.93 21.12
N ASN A 632 18.25 18.07 21.20
CA ASN A 632 19.40 18.14 20.29
C ASN A 632 19.67 16.75 19.74
N VAL A 633 19.43 16.56 18.44
CA VAL A 633 19.90 15.39 17.70
C VAL A 633 21.38 15.58 17.41
N ASP A 634 22.23 14.73 17.96
CA ASP A 634 23.68 14.77 17.71
C ASP A 634 24.13 13.52 16.95
N LEU A 635 24.41 13.69 15.66
CA LEU A 635 24.92 12.65 14.77
C LEU A 635 26.45 12.72 14.61
N SER A 636 27.15 13.61 15.35
CA SER A 636 28.59 13.89 15.13
C SER A 636 29.55 12.71 15.28
N ASN A 637 29.10 11.60 15.88
CA ASN A 637 29.89 10.38 16.06
C ASN A 637 29.45 9.22 15.18
N LEU A 638 28.51 9.44 14.26
CA LEU A 638 27.84 8.40 13.49
C LEU A 638 27.90 8.78 12.02
N GLY A 639 28.54 7.93 11.22
CA GLY A 639 28.57 8.11 9.78
C GLY A 639 27.35 7.46 9.14
N ASP A 640 26.82 8.11 8.11
CA ASP A 640 26.02 7.54 7.03
C ASP A 640 24.56 7.10 7.33
N PHE A 641 23.82 7.82 8.19
CA PHE A 641 22.35 7.71 8.13
C PHE A 641 21.83 8.34 6.85
N GLU A 642 20.99 7.61 6.12
CA GLU A 642 20.29 8.12 4.93
C GLU A 642 19.06 8.94 5.35
N ASN A 643 18.39 8.54 6.43
CA ASN A 643 17.19 9.20 6.95
C ASN A 643 17.36 9.56 8.43
N VAL A 644 16.95 10.78 8.77
CA VAL A 644 16.92 11.26 10.16
C VAL A 644 15.52 11.77 10.42
N ASN A 645 14.75 11.02 11.20
CA ASN A 645 13.40 11.41 11.59
C ASN A 645 13.42 12.01 13.00
N ALA A 646 12.70 13.11 13.19
CA ALA A 646 12.46 13.71 14.48
C ALA A 646 10.96 13.70 14.75
N VAL A 647 10.53 12.97 15.76
CA VAL A 647 9.12 12.87 16.15
C VAL A 647 8.87 13.75 17.37
N VAL A 648 7.93 14.67 17.24
CA VAL A 648 7.53 15.57 18.31
C VAL A 648 6.22 15.07 18.91
N GLY A 649 6.30 14.53 20.14
CA GLY A 649 5.15 13.94 20.81
C GLY A 649 4.11 14.95 21.31
N SER A 650 2.96 14.41 21.75
CA SER A 650 1.82 15.21 22.23
C SER A 650 2.18 16.11 23.41
N GLY A 651 2.20 17.43 23.19
CA GLY A 651 2.54 18.44 24.21
C GLY A 651 3.44 19.56 23.69
N GLY A 652 4.01 19.40 22.49
CA GLY A 652 4.81 20.41 21.80
C GLY A 652 6.14 20.76 22.47
N LEU A 653 7.03 21.40 21.72
CA LEU A 653 8.23 22.04 22.24
C LEU A 653 7.99 23.56 22.33
N ALA A 654 6.83 23.96 22.88
CA ALA A 654 6.42 25.35 22.89
C ALA A 654 7.30 26.21 23.82
N GLY A 655 7.87 27.29 23.29
CA GLY A 655 8.60 28.32 24.04
C GLY A 655 9.91 28.77 23.39
N ALA A 656 10.24 30.06 23.52
CA ALA A 656 11.49 30.62 23.01
C ALA A 656 12.71 29.89 23.64
N GLY A 657 13.48 29.19 22.79
CA GLY A 657 14.62 28.34 23.19
C GLY A 657 14.33 26.84 23.28
N SER A 658 13.10 26.41 23.03
CA SER A 658 12.71 25.00 22.88
C SER A 658 12.65 24.66 21.39
N GLY A 659 13.64 23.94 20.87
CA GLY A 659 13.71 23.56 19.47
C GLY A 659 14.46 22.26 19.28
N ILE A 660 14.66 21.88 18.02
CA ILE A 660 15.47 20.72 17.64
C ILE A 660 16.72 21.26 16.96
N THR A 661 17.89 20.94 17.49
CA THR A 661 19.15 21.11 16.74
C THR A 661 19.60 19.75 16.23
N ALA A 662 19.69 19.55 14.92
CA ALA A 662 20.28 18.35 14.32
C ALA A 662 21.70 18.64 13.86
N ASN A 663 22.71 18.09 14.53
CA ASN A 663 24.12 18.34 14.18
C ASN A 663 24.71 17.19 13.39
N SER A 664 25.54 17.54 12.41
CA SER A 664 26.28 16.61 11.55
C SER A 664 25.40 15.76 10.64
N VAL A 665 24.33 16.35 10.09
CA VAL A 665 23.52 15.70 9.04
C VAL A 665 24.35 15.59 7.76
N GLY A 666 24.30 14.44 7.08
CA GLY A 666 24.98 14.26 5.79
C GLY A 666 24.32 15.11 4.70
N ALA A 667 25.06 15.53 3.68
CA ALA A 667 24.50 16.35 2.61
C ALA A 667 23.43 15.60 1.78
N ASP A 668 23.54 14.27 1.69
CA ASP A 668 22.57 13.43 0.98
C ASP A 668 21.46 12.86 1.91
N SER A 669 21.47 13.20 3.20
CA SER A 669 20.53 12.65 4.17
C SER A 669 19.18 13.40 4.11
N ASN A 670 18.06 12.67 4.15
CA ASN A 670 16.74 13.26 4.27
C ASN A 670 16.42 13.50 5.75
N PHE A 671 16.13 14.75 6.13
CA PHE A 671 15.69 15.07 7.48
C PHE A 671 14.15 15.15 7.50
N ALA A 672 13.51 14.19 8.17
CA ALA A 672 12.08 14.17 8.40
C ALA A 672 11.73 14.75 9.78
N LEU A 673 10.66 15.52 9.86
CA LEU A 673 10.10 16.05 11.09
C LEU A 673 8.61 15.71 11.13
N GLN A 674 8.22 14.88 12.08
CA GLN A 674 6.84 14.45 12.24
C GLN A 674 6.21 15.07 13.50
N ALA A 675 5.08 15.75 13.34
CA ALA A 675 4.31 16.33 14.43
C ALA A 675 3.08 15.47 14.74
N ASN A 676 3.17 14.62 15.77
CA ASN A 676 2.09 13.72 16.18
C ASN A 676 1.31 14.26 17.37
N THR A 677 0.62 15.40 17.23
CA THR A 677 -0.13 15.99 18.35
C THR A 677 -1.59 16.32 18.06
N SER A 678 -2.41 16.34 19.11
CA SER A 678 -3.81 16.77 19.05
C SER A 678 -3.90 18.22 19.53
N GLY A 679 -3.97 19.15 18.59
CA GLY A 679 -3.96 20.60 18.83
C GLY A 679 -2.68 21.28 18.30
N GLY A 680 -2.76 22.58 18.03
CA GLY A 680 -1.68 23.32 17.33
C GLY A 680 -0.32 23.07 17.99
N THR A 681 0.63 22.62 17.19
CA THR A 681 1.96 22.26 17.66
C THR A 681 2.91 23.39 17.33
N GLU A 682 3.60 23.92 18.34
CA GLU A 682 4.66 24.90 18.13
C GLU A 682 6.02 24.25 18.38
N LEU A 683 6.92 24.40 17.40
CA LEU A 683 8.35 24.29 17.60
C LEU A 683 8.94 25.70 17.73
N GLY A 684 9.75 25.92 18.76
CA GLY A 684 10.39 27.22 18.97
C GLY A 684 11.45 27.55 17.92
N PHE A 685 12.20 26.56 17.42
CA PHE A 685 13.12 26.63 16.27
C PHE A 685 13.46 25.22 15.75
N LEU A 686 13.89 25.10 14.49
CA LEU A 686 14.53 23.91 13.91
C LEU A 686 15.89 24.34 13.35
N ASP A 687 16.98 23.84 13.91
CA ASP A 687 18.37 24.21 13.55
C ASP A 687 19.09 22.98 13.00
N VAL A 688 19.23 22.88 11.68
CA VAL A 688 19.86 21.74 11.04
C VAL A 688 21.24 22.13 10.55
N ARG A 689 22.24 21.39 11.03
CA ARG A 689 23.66 21.65 10.77
C ARG A 689 24.33 20.49 10.08
N LEU A 690 24.91 20.77 8.93
CA LEU A 690 25.60 19.77 8.12
C LEU A 690 26.93 19.32 8.74
N ALA A 691 27.32 18.09 8.42
CA ALA A 691 28.60 17.53 8.79
C ALA A 691 29.76 18.32 8.15
N SER A 692 30.85 18.47 8.88
CA SER A 692 31.99 19.26 8.43
C SER A 692 32.64 18.65 7.18
N GLY A 693 32.60 19.37 6.06
CA GLY A 693 33.24 18.96 4.80
C GLY A 693 32.28 18.51 3.69
N GLU A 694 31.02 18.22 4.02
CA GLU A 694 29.98 17.88 3.04
C GLU A 694 29.43 19.13 2.34
N ALA A 695 29.38 20.24 3.07
CA ALA A 695 28.91 21.52 2.56
C ALA A 695 30.06 22.33 1.93
N SER A 696 30.72 21.81 0.89
CA SER A 696 31.78 22.57 0.20
C SER A 696 31.65 22.57 -1.32
N GLY A 697 30.54 22.01 -1.82
CA GLY A 697 30.11 22.14 -3.19
C GLY A 697 29.60 23.55 -3.46
N ASN A 698 29.15 23.76 -4.71
CA ASN A 698 28.41 24.97 -5.09
C ASN A 698 26.98 24.56 -5.54
N SER A 699 26.51 23.42 -5.07
CA SER A 699 25.26 22.78 -5.49
C SER A 699 24.78 21.82 -4.42
N ASP A 700 25.10 22.10 -3.16
CA ASP A 700 24.75 21.23 -2.05
C ASP A 700 23.23 21.39 -1.85
N ALA A 701 22.50 20.27 -1.90
CA ALA A 701 21.05 20.24 -1.81
C ALA A 701 20.63 19.53 -0.54
N LEU A 702 19.67 20.08 0.20
CA LEU A 702 19.12 19.45 1.40
C LEU A 702 17.64 19.13 1.23
N GLY A 703 17.30 17.87 1.47
CA GLY A 703 15.92 17.42 1.54
C GLY A 703 15.39 17.46 2.96
N PHE A 704 14.25 18.13 3.15
CA PHE A 704 13.48 18.10 4.38
C PHE A 704 12.09 17.58 4.10
N THR A 705 11.61 16.68 4.94
CA THR A 705 10.22 16.26 4.94
C THR A 705 9.57 16.74 6.24
N ILE A 706 8.48 17.49 6.19
CA ILE A 706 7.70 17.86 7.37
C ILE A 706 6.32 17.27 7.21
N GLU A 707 5.92 16.46 8.18
CA GLU A 707 4.62 15.82 8.20
C GLU A 707 3.80 16.31 9.40
N ASN A 708 2.70 17.00 9.09
CA ASN A 708 1.71 17.39 10.08
C ASN A 708 0.65 16.30 10.22
N ASN A 709 0.78 15.45 11.23
CA ASN A 709 -0.20 14.42 11.56
C ASN A 709 -1.26 14.91 12.56
N ALA A 710 -1.31 16.21 12.85
CA ALA A 710 -2.30 16.75 13.76
C ALA A 710 -3.70 16.58 13.19
N ALA A 711 -4.62 16.07 14.01
CA ALA A 711 -6.02 16.04 13.65
C ALA A 711 -6.55 17.46 13.58
N ASP A 712 -6.88 17.95 12.38
CA ASP A 712 -7.59 19.20 12.26
C ASP A 712 -8.97 19.08 12.93
N THR A 713 -9.24 19.98 13.87
CA THR A 713 -10.53 20.04 14.55
C THR A 713 -11.47 21.09 13.96
N GLY A 714 -11.13 21.66 12.79
CA GLY A 714 -11.93 22.61 12.03
C GLY A 714 -12.05 24.00 12.68
N ASN A 715 -11.05 24.39 13.48
CA ASN A 715 -11.07 25.67 14.21
C ASN A 715 -9.68 26.32 14.28
N GLY A 716 -8.84 26.11 13.25
CA GLY A 716 -7.48 26.65 13.15
C GLY A 716 -6.51 26.12 14.22
N SER A 717 -6.79 24.96 14.80
CA SER A 717 -5.96 24.35 15.85
C SER A 717 -5.15 23.15 15.35
N GLY A 718 -5.01 22.99 14.03
CA GLY A 718 -4.21 21.94 13.40
C GLY A 718 -2.81 22.40 12.97
N THR A 719 -2.57 23.71 12.86
CA THR A 719 -1.32 24.26 12.31
C THR A 719 -0.08 23.83 13.09
N PHE A 720 0.95 23.44 12.33
CA PHE A 720 2.29 23.21 12.82
C PHE A 720 3.18 24.43 12.58
N THR A 721 3.44 25.19 13.64
CA THR A 721 4.27 26.42 13.54
C THR A 721 5.72 26.12 13.94
N ILE A 722 6.65 26.44 13.05
CA ILE A 722 8.10 26.40 13.28
C ILE A 722 8.61 27.83 13.46
N GLY A 723 9.04 28.15 14.68
CA GLY A 723 9.75 29.39 15.00
C GLY A 723 9.06 30.38 15.92
N SER A 724 8.17 29.94 16.83
CA SER A 724 7.40 30.84 17.69
C SER A 724 8.24 31.71 18.66
N GLY A 725 9.56 31.46 18.74
CA GLY A 725 10.54 32.23 19.51
C GLY A 725 11.27 33.36 18.76
N GLY A 726 11.05 33.52 17.44
CA GLY A 726 11.71 34.50 16.58
C GLY A 726 12.89 33.96 15.74
N ASP A 727 13.31 32.72 15.99
CA ASP A 727 14.23 31.96 15.14
C ASP A 727 13.42 30.81 14.52
N GLY A 728 13.24 30.78 13.19
CA GLY A 728 12.44 29.77 12.49
C GLY A 728 13.21 28.50 12.13
N LEU A 729 13.15 28.10 10.87
CA LEU A 729 14.07 27.12 10.29
C LEU A 729 15.42 27.82 10.10
N VAL A 730 16.45 27.34 10.78
CA VAL A 730 17.82 27.80 10.64
C VAL A 730 18.60 26.68 9.97
N LEU A 731 19.14 26.97 8.79
CA LEU A 731 20.06 26.08 8.09
C LEU A 731 21.44 26.71 8.25
N ASP A 732 22.29 26.11 9.08
CA ASP A 732 23.61 26.64 9.41
C ASP A 732 24.65 25.56 9.21
N SER A 733 25.64 25.83 8.36
CA SER A 733 26.86 25.04 8.39
C SER A 733 27.65 25.43 9.64
N GLY A 734 27.58 24.62 10.70
CA GLY A 734 28.15 24.93 12.01
C GLY A 734 29.66 25.23 12.09
N ASP A 735 30.37 25.50 10.99
CA ASP A 735 31.73 26.03 10.97
C ASP A 735 31.75 27.57 10.85
N VAL A 736 32.08 28.20 11.97
CA VAL A 736 32.28 29.63 12.19
C VAL A 736 33.41 30.17 11.28
N GLY A 737 33.15 30.34 9.98
CA GLY A 737 33.95 31.20 9.11
C GLY A 737 34.31 30.71 7.71
N GLY A 738 33.57 29.79 7.07
CA GLY A 738 33.89 29.42 5.68
C GLY A 738 32.73 28.87 4.84
N ASN A 739 32.16 29.73 3.98
CA ASN A 739 31.51 29.49 2.68
C ASN A 739 31.07 28.05 2.33
N GLY A 740 30.25 27.42 3.14
CA GLY A 740 29.91 26.02 2.95
C GLY A 740 28.54 25.71 3.51
N GLU A 741 27.52 26.40 3.01
CA GLU A 741 26.12 26.27 3.40
C GLU A 741 25.35 25.67 2.21
N ALA A 742 24.09 25.22 2.40
CA ALA A 742 23.33 24.59 1.33
C ALA A 742 22.76 25.63 0.36
N GLU A 743 23.06 25.51 -0.93
CA GLU A 743 22.53 26.43 -1.93
C GLU A 743 21.11 26.08 -2.41
N GLN A 744 20.70 24.82 -2.25
CA GLN A 744 19.38 24.33 -2.63
C GLN A 744 18.69 23.65 -1.43
N VAL A 745 17.44 24.00 -1.18
CA VAL A 745 16.62 23.41 -0.11
C VAL A 745 15.34 22.91 -0.71
N ASN A 746 15.07 21.62 -0.56
CA ASN A 746 13.84 20.97 -1.01
C ASN A 746 13.00 20.64 0.23
N LEU A 747 11.86 21.31 0.40
CA LEU A 747 10.91 21.05 1.48
C LEU A 747 9.73 20.23 0.91
N THR A 748 9.56 19.01 1.40
CA THR A 748 8.33 18.22 1.19
C THR A 748 7.44 18.38 2.40
N LEU A 749 6.25 18.95 2.22
CA LEU A 749 5.35 19.43 3.26
C LEU A 749 4.03 18.67 3.15
N ASN A 750 3.78 17.75 4.07
CA ASN A 750 2.63 16.85 4.02
C ASN A 750 1.68 17.07 5.19
N SER A 751 0.38 16.94 4.94
CA SER A 751 -0.68 17.03 5.94
C SER A 751 -1.59 15.80 5.88
N ALA A 752 -1.58 14.96 6.92
CA ALA A 752 -2.35 13.72 6.92
C ALA A 752 -3.88 13.93 6.99
N ASN A 753 -4.34 15.16 7.23
CA ASN A 753 -5.75 15.47 7.46
C ASN A 753 -6.27 16.66 6.64
N ASP A 754 -5.58 17.04 5.56
CA ASP A 754 -6.01 18.15 4.72
C ASP A 754 -7.48 17.99 4.27
N GLN A 755 -8.33 18.91 4.73
CA GLN A 755 -9.70 19.03 4.27
C GLN A 755 -9.69 19.82 2.96
N THR A 756 -9.52 19.09 1.85
CA THR A 756 -9.59 19.50 0.43
C THR A 756 -10.75 20.41 -0.06
N SER A 757 -11.44 21.22 0.76
CA SER A 757 -12.36 22.23 0.25
C SER A 757 -12.79 23.30 1.27
N GLY A 758 -12.07 24.41 1.32
CA GLY A 758 -12.70 25.73 1.54
C GLY A 758 -12.32 26.52 2.79
N ASP A 759 -11.24 26.18 3.49
CA ASP A 759 -10.63 27.08 4.48
C ASP A 759 -9.39 27.72 3.84
N THR A 760 -9.57 28.81 3.09
CA THR A 760 -8.51 29.48 2.31
C THR A 760 -7.49 30.24 3.18
N ASP A 761 -7.66 30.27 4.51
CA ASP A 761 -7.00 31.28 5.34
C ASP A 761 -6.08 30.68 6.43
N VAL A 762 -5.92 29.35 6.52
CA VAL A 762 -5.12 28.73 7.59
C VAL A 762 -4.14 27.71 7.04
N ALA A 763 -2.86 28.08 7.03
CA ALA A 763 -1.79 27.15 6.68
C ALA A 763 -1.73 25.94 7.65
N ASP A 764 -1.50 24.76 7.09
CA ASP A 764 -1.20 23.54 7.82
C ASP A 764 0.20 23.59 8.44
N ILE A 765 1.14 24.21 7.73
CA ILE A 765 2.53 24.39 8.18
C ILE A 765 2.92 25.87 8.06
N GLU A 766 3.35 26.45 9.19
CA GLU A 766 3.81 27.85 9.24
C GLU A 766 5.28 27.91 9.63
N PHE A 767 6.10 28.57 8.81
CA PHE A 767 7.45 28.98 9.17
C PHE A 767 7.43 30.46 9.55
N THR A 768 7.88 30.79 10.76
CA THR A 768 8.04 32.22 11.12
C THR A 768 9.21 32.85 10.37
N SER A 769 10.24 32.07 10.05
CA SER A 769 11.31 32.46 9.13
C SER A 769 12.09 31.27 8.57
N ILE A 770 12.69 31.42 7.38
CA ILE A 770 13.71 30.49 6.89
C ILE A 770 15.05 31.23 6.77
N GLN A 771 15.92 31.04 7.75
CA GLN A 771 17.20 31.76 7.83
C GLN A 771 18.33 30.91 7.26
N ASP A 772 18.82 31.32 6.09
CA ASP A 772 20.09 30.87 5.51
C ASP A 772 20.67 32.02 4.66
N SER A 773 21.97 32.28 4.78
CA SER A 773 22.63 33.37 4.07
C SER A 773 23.04 33.03 2.64
N THR A 774 22.79 31.79 2.21
CA THR A 774 23.30 31.21 0.96
C THR A 774 22.28 30.48 0.12
N ILE A 775 21.05 30.23 0.60
CA ILE A 775 19.98 29.65 -0.23
C ILE A 775 19.86 30.45 -1.53
N GLU A 776 20.13 29.79 -2.65
CA GLU A 776 19.90 30.30 -3.99
C GLU A 776 18.58 29.74 -4.56
N SER A 777 18.15 28.56 -4.10
CA SER A 777 16.89 27.91 -4.51
C SER A 777 16.16 27.26 -3.33
N LEU A 778 14.87 27.57 -3.19
CA LEU A 778 13.93 26.91 -2.28
C LEU A 778 12.84 26.23 -3.11
N ASP A 779 12.75 24.92 -3.03
CA ASP A 779 11.77 24.09 -3.75
C ASP A 779 10.75 23.55 -2.74
N LEU A 780 9.46 23.84 -2.92
CA LEU A 780 8.35 23.45 -2.06
C LEU A 780 7.50 22.39 -2.77
N ASN A 781 7.33 21.24 -2.11
CA ASN A 781 6.61 20.07 -2.60
C ASN A 781 5.64 19.56 -1.53
N GLY A 782 4.73 18.67 -1.90
CA GLY A 782 3.81 18.00 -0.97
C GLY A 782 2.36 18.46 -1.12
N ASP A 783 1.55 18.25 -0.08
CA ASP A 783 0.11 18.53 -0.10
C ASP A 783 -0.39 19.51 0.97
N ALA A 784 0.46 19.93 1.90
CA ALA A 784 0.07 20.86 2.95
C ALA A 784 -0.03 22.31 2.45
N ASP A 785 -0.94 23.09 3.04
CA ASP A 785 -0.95 24.54 2.92
C ASP A 785 0.20 25.19 3.71
N VAL A 786 0.88 26.17 3.13
CA VAL A 786 2.17 26.67 3.64
C VAL A 786 2.18 28.17 3.81
N LYS A 787 2.61 28.64 4.98
CA LYS A 787 2.88 30.05 5.25
C LYS A 787 4.33 30.27 5.64
N ILE A 788 5.02 31.23 5.01
CA ILE A 788 6.38 31.65 5.36
C ILE A 788 6.36 33.15 5.70
N SER A 789 6.29 33.45 6.99
CA SER A 789 5.99 34.79 7.51
C SER A 789 7.17 35.79 7.51
N ALA A 790 8.41 35.34 7.27
CA ALA A 790 9.56 36.24 7.12
C ALA A 790 10.79 35.59 6.45
N ALA A 791 11.52 36.39 5.68
CA ALA A 791 12.85 36.08 5.15
C ALA A 791 12.95 34.78 4.36
N ILE A 792 12.67 34.87 3.07
CA ILE A 792 13.30 34.03 2.05
C ILE A 792 14.33 34.92 1.37
N GLY A 793 15.61 34.89 1.76
CA GLY A 793 16.64 35.64 1.04
C GLY A 793 17.79 36.22 1.87
N GLY A 794 18.84 35.42 2.03
CA GLY A 794 20.13 35.90 2.53
C GLY A 794 21.25 35.93 1.48
N SER A 795 21.05 35.29 0.32
CA SER A 795 22.02 35.23 -0.77
C SER A 795 22.20 36.59 -1.44
N SER A 796 23.44 36.92 -1.82
CA SER A 796 23.73 38.10 -2.63
C SER A 796 23.51 37.89 -4.15
N SER A 797 23.06 36.69 -4.56
CA SER A 797 22.99 36.20 -5.95
C SER A 797 21.61 36.35 -6.61
N GLY A 798 20.56 36.68 -5.87
CA GLY A 798 19.16 36.45 -6.26
C GLY A 798 18.70 35.05 -5.83
N ASN A 799 17.39 34.86 -5.60
CA ASN A 799 16.84 33.63 -5.01
C ASN A 799 15.68 33.09 -5.86
N THR A 800 15.65 31.79 -6.10
CA THR A 800 14.51 31.09 -6.71
C THR A 800 13.64 30.46 -5.62
N VAL A 801 12.32 30.63 -5.70
CA VAL A 801 11.34 29.92 -4.88
C VAL A 801 10.37 29.23 -5.83
N ASP A 802 10.34 27.91 -5.84
CA ASP A 802 9.48 27.12 -6.71
C ASP A 802 8.51 26.32 -5.86
N ALA A 803 7.20 26.58 -6.00
CA ALA A 803 6.13 25.83 -5.35
C ALA A 803 5.23 25.12 -6.37
N GLY A 804 5.64 25.01 -7.64
CA GLY A 804 4.78 24.49 -8.71
C GLY A 804 4.39 23.02 -8.57
N ASP A 805 5.12 22.25 -7.76
CA ASP A 805 4.83 20.85 -7.43
C ASP A 805 4.07 20.68 -6.09
N LEU A 806 3.81 21.76 -5.35
CA LEU A 806 2.97 21.77 -4.14
C LEU A 806 1.48 21.78 -4.53
N THR A 807 0.66 20.96 -3.89
CA THR A 807 -0.80 20.94 -4.14
C THR A 807 -1.65 21.70 -3.14
N GLY A 808 -1.08 22.14 -2.00
CA GLY A 808 -1.68 23.15 -1.11
C GLY A 808 -1.44 24.57 -1.64
N PHE A 809 -1.95 25.60 -0.97
CA PHE A 809 -1.65 27.01 -1.31
C PHE A 809 -0.39 27.51 -0.61
N VAL A 810 0.19 28.61 -1.11
CA VAL A 810 1.31 29.31 -0.46
C VAL A 810 0.98 30.75 -0.06
N ASP A 811 1.42 31.14 1.14
CA ASP A 811 1.47 32.52 1.63
C ASP A 811 2.93 32.88 1.97
N LEU A 812 3.58 33.63 1.08
CA LEU A 812 5.01 33.91 1.11
C LEU A 812 5.30 35.39 1.38
N THR A 813 6.01 35.70 2.48
CA THR A 813 6.49 37.05 2.78
C THR A 813 8.00 37.18 2.52
N PHE A 814 8.37 38.06 1.59
CA PHE A 814 9.75 38.28 1.18
C PHE A 814 10.45 39.40 1.97
N SER A 815 11.77 39.29 2.12
CA SER A 815 12.57 40.32 2.78
C SER A 815 14.00 40.33 2.25
N GLY A 816 14.65 41.51 2.27
CA GLY A 816 15.98 41.70 1.66
C GLY A 816 15.84 42.21 0.24
N GLY A 817 16.57 43.26 -0.14
CA GLY A 817 16.46 43.86 -1.48
C GLY A 817 17.30 43.13 -2.52
N VAL A 818 17.04 41.83 -2.70
CA VAL A 818 17.67 40.97 -3.71
C VAL A 818 16.59 40.49 -4.67
N ASP A 819 16.96 40.26 -5.93
CA ASP A 819 16.01 39.83 -6.95
C ASP A 819 15.49 38.41 -6.65
N HIS A 820 14.17 38.20 -6.74
CA HIS A 820 13.50 36.91 -6.52
C HIS A 820 12.90 36.35 -7.82
N ASP A 821 12.95 35.03 -8.03
CA ASP A 821 12.25 34.30 -9.09
C ASP A 821 11.30 33.31 -8.44
N VAL A 822 9.99 33.60 -8.46
CA VAL A 822 8.98 32.92 -7.65
C VAL A 822 7.93 32.26 -8.54
N THR A 823 7.64 30.99 -8.30
CA THR A 823 6.53 30.25 -8.91
C THR A 823 5.63 29.72 -7.81
N GLY A 824 4.34 30.08 -7.82
CA GLY A 824 3.33 29.51 -6.93
C GLY A 824 2.72 28.20 -7.46
N THR A 825 1.54 27.87 -6.97
CA THR A 825 0.87 26.58 -7.03
C THR A 825 -0.22 26.58 -8.11
N ALA A 826 -1.26 25.77 -7.94
CA ALA A 826 -2.47 25.82 -8.77
C ALA A 826 -3.71 26.29 -7.97
N ASN A 827 -3.51 26.74 -6.73
CA ASN A 827 -4.52 27.30 -5.84
C ASN A 827 -4.28 28.82 -5.70
N ASP A 828 -5.20 29.49 -5.01
CA ASP A 828 -5.14 30.94 -4.77
C ASP A 828 -3.99 31.28 -3.81
N ASP A 829 -2.88 31.81 -4.33
CA ASP A 829 -1.67 32.07 -3.57
C ASP A 829 -1.53 33.55 -3.16
N THR A 830 -0.71 33.81 -2.14
CA THR A 830 -0.38 35.16 -1.66
C THR A 830 1.12 35.40 -1.60
N PHE A 831 1.58 36.50 -2.19
CA PHE A 831 2.98 36.92 -2.22
C PHE A 831 3.13 38.34 -1.66
N ASP A 832 3.76 38.53 -0.50
CA ASP A 832 4.01 39.84 0.09
C ASP A 832 5.48 40.27 -0.06
N PHE A 833 5.74 41.21 -0.96
CA PHE A 833 7.04 41.85 -1.14
C PHE A 833 7.18 43.14 -0.32
N GLY A 834 6.11 43.63 0.30
CA GLY A 834 6.10 44.92 0.98
C GLY A 834 6.84 46.01 0.19
N SER A 835 7.86 46.62 0.81
CA SER A 835 8.62 47.72 0.21
C SER A 835 9.90 47.34 -0.53
N ILE A 836 10.17 46.03 -0.70
CA ILE A 836 11.40 45.56 -1.36
C ILE A 836 11.22 45.23 -2.84
N ALA A 837 9.98 45.15 -3.33
CA ALA A 837 9.67 44.85 -4.74
C ALA A 837 10.44 45.77 -5.70
N ASP A 838 11.07 45.17 -6.70
CA ASP A 838 11.65 45.87 -7.83
C ASP A 838 11.52 45.10 -9.16
N SER A 839 12.07 45.68 -10.24
CA SER A 839 11.94 45.14 -11.59
C SER A 839 12.86 43.94 -11.90
N GLY A 840 13.73 43.57 -10.96
CA GLY A 840 14.53 42.35 -11.02
C GLY A 840 13.76 41.12 -10.53
N ASP A 841 12.70 41.33 -9.75
CA ASP A 841 11.81 40.28 -9.26
C ASP A 841 10.93 39.74 -10.40
N VAL A 842 10.78 38.41 -10.46
CA VAL A 842 9.92 37.67 -11.38
C VAL A 842 8.97 36.83 -10.53
N LEU A 843 7.67 36.94 -10.80
CA LEU A 843 6.62 36.25 -10.07
C LEU A 843 5.64 35.62 -11.04
N ASN A 844 5.41 34.32 -10.89
CA ASN A 844 4.36 33.58 -11.56
C ASN A 844 3.43 33.00 -10.49
N GLY A 845 2.19 33.50 -10.37
CA GLY A 845 1.26 33.03 -9.34
C GLY A 845 0.91 31.57 -9.53
N GLY A 846 0.42 31.21 -10.72
CA GLY A 846 0.12 29.81 -11.01
C GLY A 846 -1.14 29.67 -11.83
N ASP A 847 -1.91 28.62 -11.56
CA ASP A 847 -3.36 28.65 -11.80
C ASP A 847 -4.01 29.09 -10.47
N GLY A 848 -5.19 29.72 -10.50
CA GLY A 848 -5.84 30.23 -9.27
C GLY A 848 -6.13 31.72 -9.39
N ASP A 849 -6.73 32.31 -8.34
CA ASP A 849 -6.86 33.75 -8.18
C ASP A 849 -5.74 34.26 -7.24
N ASP A 850 -4.60 34.62 -7.82
CA ASP A 850 -3.38 34.91 -7.06
C ASP A 850 -3.26 36.38 -6.64
N THR A 851 -2.68 36.63 -5.45
CA THR A 851 -2.53 37.97 -4.87
C THR A 851 -1.07 38.37 -4.66
N LEU A 852 -0.65 39.50 -5.26
CA LEU A 852 0.62 40.16 -4.98
C LEU A 852 0.41 41.37 -4.06
N SER A 853 1.05 41.39 -2.90
CA SER A 853 1.07 42.54 -1.98
C SER A 853 2.37 43.34 -2.09
N VAL A 854 2.25 44.65 -2.30
CA VAL A 854 3.37 45.60 -2.36
C VAL A 854 3.05 46.87 -1.55
N SER A 855 4.07 47.52 -1.01
CA SER A 855 3.89 48.73 -0.23
C SER A 855 4.99 49.77 -0.43
N ALA A 856 4.61 51.04 -0.51
CA ALA A 856 5.56 52.14 -0.52
C ALA A 856 5.22 53.15 0.58
N SER A 857 6.23 53.57 1.32
CA SER A 857 6.07 54.58 2.36
C SER A 857 7.02 55.76 2.17
N GLN A 858 6.49 56.98 2.16
CA GLN A 858 7.27 58.21 2.10
C GLN A 858 6.92 59.09 3.32
N SER A 859 7.92 59.34 4.17
CA SER A 859 7.81 60.27 5.30
C SER A 859 8.61 61.55 5.01
N GLY A 860 7.92 62.70 5.00
CA GLY A 860 8.48 63.99 4.58
C GLY A 860 8.53 64.18 3.06
N SER A 861 9.12 65.27 2.59
CA SER A 861 9.14 65.66 1.17
C SER A 861 10.02 64.73 0.36
N GLY A 862 9.55 64.36 -0.82
CA GLY A 862 10.27 63.47 -1.73
C GLY A 862 9.31 62.51 -2.40
N THR A 863 9.88 61.59 -3.16
CA THR A 863 9.16 60.49 -3.80
C THR A 863 9.85 59.20 -3.41
N THR A 864 9.12 58.29 -2.76
CA THR A 864 9.47 56.87 -2.70
C THR A 864 8.68 56.21 -3.83
N SER A 865 9.37 55.63 -4.81
CA SER A 865 8.76 54.85 -5.88
C SER A 865 9.33 53.45 -5.82
N ILE A 866 8.47 52.45 -5.83
CA ILE A 866 8.85 51.05 -6.04
C ILE A 866 8.46 50.64 -7.47
N ASN A 867 9.18 49.69 -8.05
CA ASN A 867 8.82 49.12 -9.34
C ASN A 867 8.10 47.81 -9.09
N ALA A 868 7.01 47.55 -9.79
CA ALA A 868 6.36 46.25 -9.70
C ALA A 868 7.29 45.12 -10.23
N PRO A 869 7.22 43.92 -9.63
CA PRO A 869 7.83 42.71 -10.18
C PRO A 869 7.36 42.43 -11.61
N GLU A 870 8.14 41.70 -12.39
CA GLU A 870 7.66 41.05 -13.61
C GLU A 870 6.66 39.96 -13.23
N THR A 871 5.37 40.18 -13.52
CA THR A 871 4.29 39.25 -13.11
C THR A 871 3.73 38.45 -14.28
N SER A 872 3.35 37.20 -14.02
CA SER A 872 2.43 36.39 -14.86
C SER A 872 1.45 35.65 -13.97
N ASN A 873 0.20 35.48 -14.42
CA ASN A 873 -0.86 34.82 -13.64
C ASN A 873 -0.94 35.39 -12.22
N ILE A 874 -1.15 36.69 -12.11
CA ILE A 874 -1.38 37.39 -10.85
C ILE A 874 -2.62 38.24 -11.09
N GLU A 875 -3.75 37.81 -10.54
CA GLU A 875 -5.06 38.38 -10.82
C GLU A 875 -5.28 39.64 -9.98
N THR A 876 -4.81 39.62 -8.73
CA THR A 876 -4.98 40.71 -7.75
C THR A 876 -3.63 41.28 -7.32
N VAL A 877 -3.52 42.61 -7.30
CA VAL A 877 -2.36 43.30 -6.72
C VAL A 877 -2.82 44.23 -5.59
N ASP A 878 -2.56 43.86 -4.35
CA ASP A 878 -2.80 44.72 -3.18
C ASP A 878 -1.63 45.70 -3.00
N VAL A 879 -1.95 46.99 -3.06
CA VAL A 879 -0.99 48.08 -3.03
C VAL A 879 -1.26 48.96 -1.81
N SER A 880 -0.33 48.97 -0.85
CA SER A 880 -0.39 49.88 0.29
C SER A 880 0.53 51.10 0.12
N LEU A 881 -0.03 52.28 -0.16
CA LEU A 881 0.74 53.52 -0.34
C LEU A 881 0.55 54.45 0.86
N THR A 882 1.62 54.70 1.61
CA THR A 882 1.61 55.61 2.77
C THR A 882 2.42 56.87 2.50
N ALA A 883 1.76 58.02 2.37
CA ALA A 883 2.42 59.31 2.22
C ALA A 883 2.15 60.21 3.45
N ASN A 884 3.23 60.55 4.18
CA ASN A 884 3.15 61.36 5.40
C ASN A 884 3.94 62.67 5.26
N GLY A 885 3.22 63.74 4.91
CA GLY A 885 3.79 65.08 4.77
C GLY A 885 4.09 65.72 6.13
N ALA A 886 5.33 65.67 6.62
CA ALA A 886 5.68 66.26 7.91
C ALA A 886 6.19 67.72 7.81
N GLY A 887 5.39 68.70 8.22
CA GLY A 887 5.84 70.08 8.51
C GLY A 887 5.49 71.13 7.44
N THR A 888 6.32 72.17 7.31
CA THR A 888 6.24 73.18 6.24
C THR A 888 7.29 72.86 5.18
N MET A 889 6.98 71.99 4.23
CA MET A 889 7.83 71.49 3.17
C MET A 889 7.54 72.20 1.83
N THR A 890 8.56 72.29 0.96
CA THR A 890 8.44 72.98 -0.34
C THR A 890 8.05 72.06 -1.49
N ALA A 891 7.83 70.77 -1.22
CA ALA A 891 7.54 69.72 -2.19
C ALA A 891 6.66 68.64 -1.54
N PRO A 892 5.79 67.96 -2.32
CA PRO A 892 4.89 66.93 -1.80
C PRO A 892 5.64 65.70 -1.28
N ALA A 893 4.96 64.92 -0.45
CA ALA A 893 5.35 63.56 -0.09
C ALA A 893 4.62 62.61 -1.05
N VAL A 894 5.35 61.86 -1.86
CA VAL A 894 4.79 60.94 -2.86
C VAL A 894 5.22 59.52 -2.53
N ALA A 895 4.25 58.63 -2.30
CA ALA A 895 4.46 57.18 -2.31
C ALA A 895 3.89 56.67 -3.64
N ALA A 896 4.73 56.00 -4.44
CA ALA A 896 4.37 55.60 -5.79
C ALA A 896 4.72 54.13 -6.08
N LEU A 897 3.93 53.52 -6.96
CA LEU A 897 4.20 52.22 -7.59
C LEU A 897 4.27 52.44 -9.11
N ASP A 898 5.33 51.96 -9.75
CA ASP A 898 5.42 51.84 -11.21
C ASP A 898 4.81 50.49 -11.62
N ALA A 899 3.59 50.53 -12.17
CA ALA A 899 2.79 49.37 -12.57
C ALA A 899 3.11 48.86 -13.99
N SER A 900 4.22 49.30 -14.60
CA SER A 900 4.58 48.91 -15.97
C SER A 900 4.70 47.40 -16.20
N ASN A 901 4.96 46.64 -15.14
CA ASN A 901 5.07 45.18 -15.15
C ASN A 901 3.80 44.44 -14.70
N LEU A 902 2.69 45.13 -14.44
CA LEU A 902 1.40 44.57 -14.00
C LEU A 902 0.39 44.42 -15.14
N ALA A 903 0.86 44.45 -16.40
CA ALA A 903 -0.02 44.46 -17.59
C ALA A 903 -0.84 43.17 -17.79
N GLY A 904 -0.67 42.16 -16.93
CA GLY A 904 -1.44 40.91 -16.91
C GLY A 904 -2.46 40.80 -15.77
N SER A 905 -2.45 41.71 -14.78
CA SER A 905 -3.34 41.64 -13.62
C SER A 905 -4.74 42.15 -13.93
N GLU A 906 -5.75 41.50 -13.34
CA GLU A 906 -7.15 41.87 -13.54
C GLU A 906 -7.52 43.09 -12.70
N THR A 907 -7.11 43.10 -11.42
CA THR A 907 -7.47 44.14 -10.46
C THR A 907 -6.28 44.59 -9.62
N ILE A 908 -6.13 45.92 -9.46
CA ILE A 908 -5.20 46.52 -8.49
C ILE A 908 -6.02 47.06 -7.33
N GLU A 909 -5.91 46.46 -6.15
CA GLU A 909 -6.52 46.99 -4.93
C GLU A 909 -5.56 48.00 -4.28
N LEU A 910 -5.98 49.25 -4.13
CA LEU A 910 -5.16 50.34 -3.61
C LEU A 910 -5.64 50.78 -2.23
N SER A 911 -4.87 50.44 -1.20
CA SER A 911 -5.02 50.96 0.16
C SER A 911 -4.12 52.20 0.38
N ALA A 912 -4.68 53.41 0.22
CA ALA A 912 -3.93 54.66 0.35
C ALA A 912 -4.06 55.28 1.75
N THR A 913 -2.97 55.35 2.53
CA THR A 913 -2.93 56.08 3.80
C THR A 913 -2.23 57.43 3.62
N LEU A 914 -3.02 58.50 3.52
CA LEU A 914 -2.51 59.86 3.35
C LEU A 914 -2.59 60.63 4.66
N THR A 915 -1.50 61.28 5.08
CA THR A 915 -1.54 62.16 6.27
C THR A 915 -0.92 63.51 5.95
N SER A 916 -1.62 64.60 6.25
CA SER A 916 -1.06 65.95 6.15
C SER A 916 -0.55 66.42 7.52
N GLY A 917 0.69 66.90 7.53
CA GLY A 917 1.14 67.81 8.57
C GLY A 917 0.35 69.11 8.43
N GLY A 918 -0.03 69.74 9.55
CA GLY A 918 -0.98 70.88 9.61
C GLY A 918 -0.59 72.19 8.89
N GLY A 919 0.15 72.14 7.78
CA GLY A 919 0.51 73.22 6.87
C GLY A 919 -0.24 73.25 5.53
N GLY A 920 -1.07 72.25 5.19
CA GLY A 920 -1.84 72.22 3.93
C GLY A 920 -1.01 71.83 2.70
N GLU A 921 -0.16 70.82 2.83
CA GLU A 921 0.74 70.35 1.79
C GLU A 921 0.33 68.95 1.30
N LEU A 922 0.54 68.71 -0.01
CA LEU A 922 0.01 67.56 -0.74
C LEU A 922 0.73 66.26 -0.37
N SER A 923 -0.01 65.26 0.13
CA SER A 923 0.43 63.87 0.26
C SER A 923 -0.20 63.07 -0.88
N ILE A 924 0.62 62.37 -1.66
CA ILE A 924 0.19 61.72 -2.91
C ILE A 924 0.46 60.21 -2.82
N ALA A 925 -0.57 59.41 -3.03
CA ALA A 925 -0.46 58.00 -3.40
C ALA A 925 -0.57 57.91 -4.92
N ARG A 926 0.40 57.32 -5.61
CA ARG A 926 0.46 57.35 -7.07
C ARG A 926 0.70 56.00 -7.71
N LEU A 927 -0.10 55.67 -8.71
CA LEU A 927 0.14 54.54 -9.61
C LEU A 927 0.60 55.09 -10.97
N ASP A 928 1.84 54.79 -11.33
CA ASP A 928 2.47 55.21 -12.59
C ASP A 928 2.46 54.06 -13.61
N ASN A 929 2.38 54.38 -14.90
CA ASN A 929 2.45 53.43 -16.01
C ASN A 929 1.37 52.33 -16.05
N LEU A 930 0.16 52.64 -15.58
CA LEU A 930 -1.00 51.73 -15.69
C LEU A 930 -1.30 51.36 -17.15
N ALA A 931 -1.76 50.13 -17.36
CA ALA A 931 -2.21 49.65 -18.66
C ALA A 931 -3.56 50.28 -19.06
N ASP A 932 -3.81 50.36 -20.37
CA ASP A 932 -5.12 50.78 -20.89
C ASP A 932 -6.20 49.77 -20.48
N GLY A 933 -7.28 50.24 -19.85
CA GLY A 933 -8.37 49.42 -19.32
C GLY A 933 -8.08 48.80 -17.96
N ALA A 934 -7.00 49.19 -17.26
CA ALA A 934 -6.70 48.71 -15.92
C ALA A 934 -7.85 48.99 -14.93
N SER A 935 -8.08 48.06 -14.01
CA SER A 935 -9.03 48.22 -12.90
C SER A 935 -8.28 48.56 -11.61
N VAL A 936 -8.66 49.65 -10.94
CA VAL A 936 -8.08 50.11 -9.68
C VAL A 936 -9.17 50.26 -8.63
N ASP A 937 -9.19 49.38 -7.65
CA ASP A 937 -10.11 49.41 -6.52
C ASP A 937 -9.50 50.19 -5.37
N ILE A 938 -9.99 51.39 -5.08
CA ILE A 938 -9.52 52.16 -3.92
C ILE A 938 -10.21 51.60 -2.66
N LYS A 939 -9.39 51.08 -1.73
CA LYS A 939 -9.84 50.57 -0.43
C LYS A 939 -9.44 51.54 0.69
N GLY A 940 -10.37 51.82 1.59
CA GLY A 940 -10.19 52.70 2.74
C GLY A 940 -10.16 54.21 2.45
N ASP A 941 -10.13 55.01 3.52
CA ASP A 941 -10.09 56.47 3.44
C ASP A 941 -8.73 56.99 2.92
N ALA A 942 -8.71 57.56 1.72
CA ALA A 942 -7.58 58.33 1.21
C ALA A 942 -7.65 59.81 1.67
N THR A 943 -7.86 60.05 2.97
CA THR A 943 -8.03 61.41 3.52
C THR A 943 -6.77 61.97 4.18
N ALA A 944 -6.25 63.10 3.70
CA ALA A 944 -5.21 63.89 4.35
C ALA A 944 -5.72 65.27 4.80
N GLY A 945 -7.02 65.47 4.97
CA GLY A 945 -7.57 66.83 5.05
C GLY A 945 -7.53 67.51 3.68
N SER A 946 -7.57 68.83 3.56
CA SER A 946 -7.75 69.50 2.26
C SER A 946 -6.56 69.42 1.27
N SER A 947 -5.71 68.39 1.31
CA SER A 947 -4.49 68.26 0.50
C SER A 947 -3.97 66.82 0.42
N GLY A 948 -4.82 65.81 0.22
CA GLY A 948 -4.42 64.44 -0.11
C GLY A 948 -4.88 64.10 -1.52
N ALA A 949 -4.04 63.43 -2.32
CA ALA A 949 -4.40 63.01 -3.68
C ALA A 949 -4.04 61.54 -3.95
N VAL A 950 -4.92 60.85 -4.67
CA VAL A 950 -4.65 59.61 -5.37
C VAL A 950 -4.44 59.94 -6.84
N GLU A 951 -3.23 59.73 -7.35
CA GLU A 951 -2.87 59.98 -8.76
C GLU A 951 -2.81 58.66 -9.55
N LEU A 952 -3.57 58.54 -10.63
CA LEU A 952 -3.56 57.39 -11.54
C LEU A 952 -3.02 57.82 -12.91
N ASN A 953 -1.87 57.30 -13.33
CA ASN A 953 -1.20 57.67 -14.58
C ASN A 953 -1.03 56.46 -15.50
N LEU A 954 -1.57 56.53 -16.72
CA LEU A 954 -1.40 55.49 -17.74
C LEU A 954 -0.01 55.56 -18.41
N GLY A 955 0.54 54.41 -18.80
CA GLY A 955 1.83 54.33 -19.50
C GLY A 955 1.76 54.49 -21.02
N GLY A 956 0.56 54.35 -21.60
CA GLY A 956 0.31 54.38 -23.05
C GLY A 956 0.11 55.77 -23.64
N SER A 957 0.15 55.86 -24.97
CA SER A 957 -0.31 57.03 -25.72
C SER A 957 -1.31 56.59 -26.79
N GLY A 958 -2.60 56.83 -26.55
CA GLY A 958 -3.70 56.52 -27.45
C GLY A 958 -4.78 57.59 -27.36
N ASP A 959 -5.72 57.60 -28.31
CA ASP A 959 -6.86 58.54 -28.31
C ASP A 959 -8.15 57.85 -27.78
N SER A 960 -8.01 56.77 -26.99
CA SER A 960 -9.12 55.90 -26.56
C SER A 960 -8.78 55.12 -25.29
N GLN A 961 -7.94 55.72 -24.44
CA GLN A 961 -7.46 55.14 -23.21
C GLN A 961 -8.57 55.16 -22.16
N SER A 962 -8.70 54.06 -21.44
CA SER A 962 -9.71 53.86 -20.41
C SER A 962 -9.09 53.44 -19.08
N ILE A 963 -9.77 53.77 -17.98
CA ILE A 963 -9.45 53.25 -16.65
C ILE A 963 -10.76 52.91 -15.92
N ASN A 964 -10.77 51.80 -15.20
CA ASN A 964 -11.85 51.45 -14.28
C ASN A 964 -11.38 51.75 -12.86
N VAL A 965 -12.18 52.48 -12.09
CA VAL A 965 -11.89 52.83 -10.70
C VAL A 965 -13.03 52.31 -9.83
N GLY A 966 -12.75 51.28 -9.05
CA GLY A 966 -13.63 50.79 -8.00
C GLY A 966 -13.52 51.68 -6.77
N LEU A 967 -14.64 51.98 -6.13
CA LEU A 967 -14.72 52.69 -4.85
C LEU A 967 -15.54 51.82 -3.91
N ASP A 968 -14.93 51.38 -2.81
CA ASP A 968 -15.69 50.66 -1.79
C ASP A 968 -16.53 51.66 -0.96
N ALA A 969 -17.84 51.50 -1.01
CA ALA A 969 -18.80 52.49 -0.55
C ALA A 969 -18.90 52.61 0.99
N SER A 970 -18.22 51.74 1.76
CA SER A 970 -18.28 51.56 3.22
C SER A 970 -17.91 52.78 4.12
N GLY A 971 -18.09 54.00 3.62
CA GLY A 971 -17.83 55.29 4.26
C GLY A 971 -16.60 55.99 3.71
N GLN A 972 -16.04 55.51 2.60
CA GLN A 972 -14.76 55.99 2.08
C GLN A 972 -14.85 57.41 1.52
N THR A 973 -13.85 58.21 1.87
CA THR A 973 -13.62 59.53 1.27
C THR A 973 -12.25 59.58 0.58
N VAL A 974 -12.25 59.91 -0.70
CA VAL A 974 -11.06 60.30 -1.48
C VAL A 974 -11.03 61.82 -1.56
N ASP A 975 -10.01 62.46 -0.96
CA ASP A 975 -9.93 63.93 -0.96
C ASP A 975 -9.72 64.49 -2.39
N GLU A 976 -8.81 63.91 -3.16
CA GLU A 976 -8.58 64.25 -4.56
C GLU A 976 -8.27 62.96 -5.33
N LEU A 977 -9.04 62.67 -6.40
CA LEU A 977 -8.74 61.62 -7.37
C LEU A 977 -8.28 62.31 -8.65
N ALA A 978 -6.99 62.19 -8.96
CA ALA A 978 -6.36 62.86 -10.10
C ALA A 978 -5.95 61.86 -11.18
N LEU A 979 -6.38 62.10 -12.41
CA LEU A 979 -6.12 61.27 -13.59
C LEU A 979 -5.13 61.98 -14.53
N ASP A 980 -4.03 61.30 -14.86
CA ASP A 980 -2.94 61.80 -15.71
C ASP A 980 -2.45 63.23 -15.34
N ALA A 981 -2.08 63.43 -14.08
CA ALA A 981 -1.53 64.69 -13.57
C ALA A 981 -0.18 65.08 -14.22
N SER A 982 0.41 64.19 -15.04
CA SER A 982 1.70 64.37 -15.68
C SER A 982 1.71 65.47 -16.77
N GLY A 983 0.53 65.93 -17.21
CA GLY A 983 0.37 67.00 -18.19
C GLY A 983 0.78 66.60 -19.61
N GLY A 984 0.78 65.30 -19.90
CA GLY A 984 0.90 64.75 -21.24
C GLY A 984 -0.31 65.08 -22.10
N SER A 985 -0.17 64.96 -23.43
CA SER A 985 -1.30 65.05 -24.36
C SER A 985 -2.02 63.71 -24.55
N ASN A 986 -1.86 62.79 -23.61
CA ASN A 986 -2.19 61.37 -23.71
C ASN A 986 -2.94 60.94 -22.43
N GLY A 987 -4.02 61.65 -22.11
CA GLY A 987 -4.76 61.45 -20.87
C GLY A 987 -5.74 60.28 -20.95
N ILE A 988 -6.42 60.03 -19.85
CA ILE A 988 -7.52 59.05 -19.79
C ILE A 988 -8.74 59.65 -20.49
N GLU A 989 -9.18 59.09 -21.61
CA GLU A 989 -10.36 59.56 -22.32
C GLU A 989 -11.67 59.02 -21.74
N THR A 990 -11.67 57.80 -21.18
CA THR A 990 -12.82 57.17 -20.54
C THR A 990 -12.49 56.77 -19.10
N LEU A 991 -13.21 57.35 -18.14
CA LEU A 991 -13.18 56.95 -16.73
C LEU A 991 -14.44 56.14 -16.43
N ASN A 992 -14.30 54.90 -15.95
CA ASN A 992 -15.41 54.11 -15.45
C ASN A 992 -15.34 54.04 -13.92
N LEU A 993 -16.34 54.54 -13.22
CA LEU A 993 -16.43 54.52 -11.76
C LEU A 993 -17.35 53.38 -11.32
N ASP A 994 -16.83 52.36 -10.65
CA ASP A 994 -17.68 51.30 -10.08
C ASP A 994 -17.78 51.50 -8.57
N VAL A 995 -18.99 51.66 -8.04
CA VAL A 995 -19.22 51.90 -6.61
C VAL A 995 -19.90 50.68 -6.02
N ASN A 996 -19.17 49.95 -5.18
CA ASN A 996 -19.61 48.67 -4.64
C ASN A 996 -19.22 48.55 -3.16
N ASP A 997 -20.19 48.43 -2.26
CA ASP A 997 -19.94 48.09 -0.86
C ASP A 997 -19.55 46.62 -0.74
N GLY A 998 -18.25 46.34 -0.56
CA GLY A 998 -17.75 44.99 -0.33
C GLY A 998 -18.34 44.31 0.91
N SER A 999 -19.04 45.05 1.79
CA SER A 999 -19.65 44.53 3.02
C SER A 999 -21.07 43.96 2.85
N GLY A 1000 -21.71 44.16 1.69
CA GLY A 1000 -23.07 43.69 1.42
C GLY A 1000 -24.17 44.38 2.24
N GLU A 1001 -23.84 45.46 2.96
CA GLU A 1001 -24.81 46.37 3.56
C GLU A 1001 -25.20 47.42 2.50
N SER A 1002 -26.49 47.62 2.23
CA SER A 1002 -26.92 48.66 1.27
C SER A 1002 -26.89 50.05 1.92
N ASP A 1003 -26.66 51.08 1.10
CA ASP A 1003 -26.85 52.50 1.40
C ASP A 1003 -25.62 53.26 1.97
N THR A 1004 -24.39 52.84 1.66
CA THR A 1004 -23.18 53.59 2.05
C THR A 1004 -22.74 54.56 0.93
N ASN A 1005 -21.94 55.59 1.27
CA ASN A 1005 -21.55 56.65 0.33
C ASN A 1005 -20.06 56.56 0.00
N ALA A 1006 -19.71 56.40 -1.27
CA ALA A 1006 -18.37 56.72 -1.78
C ALA A 1006 -18.28 58.23 -2.08
N THR A 1007 -17.34 58.92 -1.46
CA THR A 1007 -17.17 60.39 -1.64
C THR A 1007 -15.83 60.71 -2.31
N ILE A 1008 -15.86 61.42 -3.43
CA ILE A 1008 -14.71 62.09 -4.05
C ILE A 1008 -14.85 63.59 -3.80
N SER A 1009 -13.94 64.21 -3.03
CA SER A 1009 -14.04 65.64 -2.76
C SER A 1009 -13.60 66.50 -3.94
N ASP A 1010 -12.60 66.06 -4.71
CA ASP A 1010 -12.14 66.69 -5.95
C ASP A 1010 -11.78 65.61 -6.98
N LEU A 1011 -12.39 65.64 -8.15
CA LEU A 1011 -12.12 64.74 -9.27
C LEU A 1011 -11.38 65.53 -10.36
N ASP A 1012 -10.06 65.35 -10.48
CA ASP A 1012 -9.24 65.99 -11.51
C ASP A 1012 -9.11 65.06 -12.74
N VAL A 1013 -9.77 65.43 -13.83
CA VAL A 1013 -10.02 64.57 -15.01
C VAL A 1013 -9.52 65.23 -16.30
N ALA A 1014 -8.24 65.56 -16.35
CA ALA A 1014 -7.64 66.18 -17.52
C ALA A 1014 -7.72 65.27 -18.77
N ASN A 1015 -8.28 65.82 -19.86
CA ASN A 1015 -8.49 65.14 -21.14
C ASN A 1015 -9.55 64.01 -21.15
N THR A 1016 -10.28 63.79 -20.06
CA THR A 1016 -11.39 62.83 -20.03
C THR A 1016 -12.58 63.35 -20.82
N THR A 1017 -13.11 62.51 -21.71
CA THR A 1017 -14.26 62.79 -22.57
C THR A 1017 -15.52 62.07 -22.12
N THR A 1018 -15.36 60.90 -21.51
CA THR A 1018 -16.47 60.08 -21.02
C THR A 1018 -16.22 59.71 -19.58
N ILE A 1019 -17.19 59.96 -18.71
CA ILE A 1019 -17.27 59.35 -17.38
C ILE A 1019 -18.43 58.38 -17.42
N THR A 1020 -18.22 57.11 -17.08
CA THR A 1020 -19.31 56.19 -16.77
C THR A 1020 -19.32 55.92 -15.28
N ALA A 1021 -20.48 55.68 -14.67
CA ALA A 1021 -20.55 55.17 -13.31
C ALA A 1021 -21.58 54.05 -13.19
N SER A 1022 -21.22 53.00 -12.46
CA SER A 1022 -22.09 51.88 -12.10
C SER A 1022 -22.13 51.69 -10.59
N SER A 1023 -23.28 51.21 -10.10
CA SER A 1023 -23.44 50.70 -8.75
C SER A 1023 -24.68 49.84 -8.70
N SER A 1024 -24.70 48.82 -7.85
CA SER A 1024 -25.92 48.04 -7.65
C SER A 1024 -26.92 48.77 -6.76
N ASP A 1025 -26.48 49.36 -5.63
CA ASP A 1025 -27.36 49.99 -4.63
C ASP A 1025 -26.68 51.17 -3.85
N ASP A 1026 -25.42 51.52 -4.12
CA ASP A 1026 -24.63 52.46 -3.29
C ASP A 1026 -24.52 53.88 -3.87
N ASN A 1027 -24.18 54.86 -3.01
CA ASN A 1027 -24.19 56.26 -3.42
C ASN A 1027 -22.81 56.78 -3.85
N LEU A 1028 -22.78 57.64 -4.89
CA LEU A 1028 -21.58 58.36 -5.36
C LEU A 1028 -21.69 59.87 -5.12
N LEU A 1029 -20.77 60.47 -4.37
CA LEU A 1029 -20.71 61.92 -4.14
C LEU A 1029 -19.40 62.51 -4.68
N VAL A 1030 -19.45 63.26 -5.77
CA VAL A 1030 -18.32 64.02 -6.35
C VAL A 1030 -18.52 65.52 -6.08
N SER A 1031 -17.79 66.07 -5.11
CA SER A 1031 -18.02 67.45 -4.61
C SER A 1031 -17.39 68.56 -5.46
N ASN A 1032 -16.38 68.25 -6.26
CA ASN A 1032 -15.74 69.17 -7.20
C ASN A 1032 -15.19 68.37 -8.39
N VAL A 1033 -15.23 68.96 -9.59
CA VAL A 1033 -14.56 68.39 -10.77
C VAL A 1033 -13.60 69.44 -11.33
N THR A 1034 -12.32 69.11 -11.34
CA THR A 1034 -11.24 69.98 -11.84
C THR A 1034 -10.77 69.49 -13.21
N ASN A 1035 -10.39 70.43 -14.07
CA ASN A 1035 -9.94 70.17 -15.46
C ASN A 1035 -10.91 69.38 -16.37
N GLY A 1036 -12.19 69.23 -15.98
CA GLY A 1036 -13.24 68.53 -16.74
C GLY A 1036 -13.70 69.17 -18.05
N SER A 1037 -12.98 70.16 -18.58
CA SER A 1037 -13.35 70.90 -19.80
C SER A 1037 -13.42 70.08 -21.10
N SER A 1038 -12.99 68.82 -21.06
CA SER A 1038 -13.01 67.90 -22.20
C SER A 1038 -14.15 66.87 -22.13
N ILE A 1039 -14.92 66.85 -21.03
CA ILE A 1039 -15.99 65.87 -20.84
C ILE A 1039 -17.11 66.20 -21.82
N GLU A 1040 -17.48 65.21 -22.62
CA GLU A 1040 -18.60 65.26 -23.56
C GLU A 1040 -19.77 64.38 -23.08
N THR A 1041 -19.48 63.37 -22.25
CA THR A 1041 -20.49 62.41 -21.77
C THR A 1041 -20.27 62.02 -20.32
N VAL A 1042 -21.34 62.00 -19.53
CA VAL A 1042 -21.44 61.39 -18.21
C VAL A 1042 -22.56 60.36 -18.26
N ASP A 1043 -22.24 59.08 -18.25
CA ASP A 1043 -23.16 57.96 -18.35
C ASP A 1043 -23.34 57.31 -16.98
N LEU A 1044 -24.53 57.46 -16.41
CA LEU A 1044 -24.97 56.91 -15.13
C LEU A 1044 -26.06 55.85 -15.35
N SER A 1045 -26.17 55.32 -16.56
CA SER A 1045 -27.32 54.50 -16.94
C SER A 1045 -27.42 53.15 -16.23
N ASP A 1046 -26.27 52.64 -15.77
CA ASP A 1046 -26.13 51.42 -14.99
C ASP A 1046 -25.99 51.70 -13.47
N PHE A 1047 -26.31 52.92 -12.99
CA PHE A 1047 -26.16 53.31 -11.59
C PHE A 1047 -27.47 53.12 -10.79
N GLY A 1048 -27.50 52.13 -9.90
CA GLY A 1048 -28.67 51.76 -9.08
C GLY A 1048 -28.90 52.61 -7.82
N GLY A 1049 -27.83 53.20 -7.25
CA GLY A 1049 -27.91 54.04 -6.05
C GLY A 1049 -28.11 55.54 -6.32
N GLY A 1050 -27.96 56.39 -5.30
CA GLY A 1050 -28.05 57.85 -5.41
C GLY A 1050 -26.71 58.49 -5.80
N PHE A 1051 -26.71 59.57 -6.58
CA PHE A 1051 -25.45 60.23 -6.97
C PHE A 1051 -25.52 61.75 -6.83
N GLU A 1052 -24.41 62.42 -6.52
CA GLU A 1052 -24.27 63.87 -6.59
C GLU A 1052 -22.97 64.20 -7.30
N ILE A 1053 -23.04 64.83 -8.47
CA ILE A 1053 -21.85 65.23 -9.25
C ILE A 1053 -21.80 66.75 -9.37
N ALA A 1054 -20.67 67.34 -8.98
CA ALA A 1054 -20.41 68.76 -9.09
C ALA A 1054 -20.36 69.25 -10.55
N ALA A 1055 -20.52 70.56 -10.73
CA ALA A 1055 -20.47 71.19 -12.05
C ALA A 1055 -19.13 70.93 -12.74
N LEU A 1056 -19.19 70.55 -14.02
CA LEU A 1056 -18.03 70.23 -14.85
C LEU A 1056 -17.43 71.52 -15.42
N GLY A 1057 -16.67 72.25 -14.59
CA GLY A 1057 -16.07 73.57 -14.84
C GLY A 1057 -16.09 74.15 -16.28
N SER A 1058 -16.78 75.28 -16.50
CA SER A 1058 -17.01 76.04 -17.75
C SER A 1058 -16.21 75.57 -18.98
N THR A 1059 -16.74 74.57 -19.69
CA THR A 1059 -16.12 73.89 -20.82
C THR A 1059 -16.31 74.62 -22.16
N GLY A 1060 -17.33 75.47 -22.30
CA GLY A 1060 -17.78 76.01 -23.59
C GLY A 1060 -18.18 74.93 -24.61
N GLY A 1061 -18.24 73.66 -24.19
CA GLY A 1061 -18.77 72.49 -24.86
C GLY A 1061 -20.21 72.22 -24.41
N SER A 1062 -20.75 71.08 -24.79
CA SER A 1062 -22.08 70.60 -24.41
C SER A 1062 -21.86 69.22 -23.82
N VAL A 1063 -22.30 68.97 -22.59
CA VAL A 1063 -22.15 67.68 -21.92
C VAL A 1063 -23.45 66.89 -22.05
N THR A 1064 -23.35 65.62 -22.43
CA THR A 1064 -24.48 64.68 -22.40
C THR A 1064 -24.47 63.90 -21.09
N TYR A 1065 -25.50 64.02 -20.27
CA TYR A 1065 -25.74 63.22 -19.08
C TYR A 1065 -26.76 62.13 -19.41
N ASP A 1066 -26.34 60.86 -19.48
CA ASP A 1066 -27.24 59.71 -19.63
C ASP A 1066 -27.55 59.13 -18.26
N LEU A 1067 -28.83 59.06 -17.87
CA LEU A 1067 -29.23 58.66 -16.52
C LEU A 1067 -29.88 57.28 -16.44
N GLY A 1068 -30.02 56.58 -17.57
CA GLY A 1068 -30.61 55.23 -17.60
C GLY A 1068 -32.00 55.10 -16.97
N GLU A 1069 -32.26 53.90 -16.45
CA GLU A 1069 -33.48 53.52 -15.74
C GLU A 1069 -33.28 53.76 -14.23
N LEU A 1070 -33.84 54.85 -13.71
CA LEU A 1070 -33.74 55.18 -12.27
C LEU A 1070 -34.52 54.14 -11.44
N ALA A 1071 -33.82 53.35 -10.62
CA ALA A 1071 -34.36 52.19 -9.89
C ALA A 1071 -35.55 52.50 -8.94
N GLU A 1072 -36.47 51.53 -8.79
CA GLU A 1072 -37.65 51.63 -7.91
C GLU A 1072 -37.25 51.65 -6.42
N GLY A 1073 -37.17 52.84 -5.82
CA GLY A 1073 -36.92 52.97 -4.38
C GLY A 1073 -36.17 54.24 -4.01
N VAL A 1074 -35.39 54.78 -4.95
CA VAL A 1074 -34.73 56.06 -4.82
C VAL A 1074 -35.82 57.14 -4.79
N ASN A 1075 -36.08 57.71 -3.62
CA ASN A 1075 -36.99 58.84 -3.48
C ASN A 1075 -36.33 60.05 -4.15
N ASN A 1076 -36.48 60.16 -5.47
CA ASN A 1076 -35.93 61.18 -6.36
C ASN A 1076 -36.41 62.58 -5.94
N GLN A 1077 -35.75 63.15 -4.94
CA GLN A 1077 -36.03 64.46 -4.42
C GLN A 1077 -34.80 65.34 -4.60
N ILE A 1078 -34.52 65.80 -5.82
CA ILE A 1078 -33.49 66.81 -6.11
C ILE A 1078 -33.62 67.93 -5.07
N ALA A 1079 -32.70 67.97 -4.11
CA ALA A 1079 -32.85 68.77 -2.90
C ALA A 1079 -32.18 70.13 -3.12
N SER A 1080 -32.97 71.20 -3.08
CA SER A 1080 -32.44 72.56 -2.99
C SER A 1080 -31.65 72.71 -1.67
N GLY A 1081 -30.40 73.14 -1.76
CA GLY A 1081 -29.36 73.11 -0.70
C GLY A 1081 -29.59 73.88 0.60
N GLU A 1082 -30.73 73.71 1.28
CA GLU A 1082 -30.96 74.27 2.63
C GLU A 1082 -31.69 73.25 3.53
N GLY A 1083 -30.95 72.29 4.10
CA GLY A 1083 -31.35 71.69 5.39
C GLY A 1083 -31.21 70.17 5.53
N ASN A 1084 -30.14 69.77 6.21
CA ASN A 1084 -29.91 68.53 6.95
C ASN A 1084 -31.19 67.85 7.51
N ASP A 1085 -31.68 66.80 6.83
CA ASP A 1085 -32.44 65.70 7.43
C ASP A 1085 -32.06 64.38 6.70
N SER A 1086 -31.24 63.56 7.37
CA SER A 1086 -31.06 62.11 7.15
C SER A 1086 -30.56 61.63 5.78
N LEU A 1087 -29.23 61.54 5.65
CA LEU A 1087 -28.40 61.04 4.53
C LEU A 1087 -28.64 59.58 4.06
N ASN A 1088 -29.77 58.94 4.38
CA ASN A 1088 -30.02 57.53 4.06
C ASN A 1088 -30.97 57.33 2.87
N ASP A 1089 -31.30 58.41 2.15
CA ASP A 1089 -32.07 58.42 0.91
C ASP A 1089 -31.56 59.63 0.09
N THR A 1090 -30.24 59.67 -0.19
CA THR A 1090 -29.62 60.81 -0.89
C THR A 1090 -30.23 60.90 -2.28
N ALA A 1091 -30.95 61.97 -2.55
CA ALA A 1091 -31.50 62.19 -3.87
C ALA A 1091 -30.41 62.41 -4.90
N SER A 1092 -30.61 61.90 -6.12
CA SER A 1092 -29.68 62.14 -7.21
C SER A 1092 -29.66 63.62 -7.62
N VAL A 1093 -28.47 64.24 -7.69
CA VAL A 1093 -28.26 65.67 -7.98
C VAL A 1093 -27.22 65.82 -9.10
N ILE A 1094 -27.57 66.60 -10.13
CA ILE A 1094 -26.65 67.05 -11.19
C ILE A 1094 -26.60 68.56 -11.13
N ASN A 1095 -25.39 69.12 -11.05
CA ASN A 1095 -25.18 70.56 -11.13
C ASN A 1095 -24.77 70.93 -12.55
N LEU A 1096 -25.66 71.60 -13.29
CA LEU A 1096 -25.38 72.10 -14.64
C LEU A 1096 -24.71 73.48 -14.59
N GLU A 1097 -23.86 73.74 -15.58
CA GLU A 1097 -23.19 75.02 -15.75
C GLU A 1097 -24.13 76.05 -16.38
N THR A 1098 -23.85 77.34 -16.19
CA THR A 1098 -24.63 78.41 -16.81
C THR A 1098 -23.98 78.81 -18.14
N ASP A 1099 -24.76 78.93 -19.22
CA ASP A 1099 -24.34 79.31 -20.58
C ASP A 1099 -23.74 78.15 -21.45
N GLU A 1100 -24.08 76.89 -21.16
CA GLU A 1100 -23.71 75.70 -21.95
C GLU A 1100 -24.95 74.96 -22.46
N ASN A 1101 -24.82 74.25 -23.59
CA ASN A 1101 -25.94 73.53 -24.22
C ASN A 1101 -25.94 72.06 -23.76
N ASP A 1102 -26.15 71.76 -22.48
CA ASP A 1102 -26.09 70.37 -21.98
C ASP A 1102 -27.28 69.54 -22.47
N THR A 1103 -27.13 68.21 -22.50
CA THR A 1103 -28.21 67.28 -22.87
C THR A 1103 -28.41 66.26 -21.75
N LEU A 1104 -29.60 66.21 -21.15
CA LEU A 1104 -29.96 65.15 -20.19
C LEU A 1104 -30.83 64.11 -20.89
N VAL A 1105 -30.37 62.86 -20.94
CA VAL A 1105 -31.06 61.72 -21.54
C VAL A 1105 -31.65 60.83 -20.44
N PHE A 1106 -32.91 60.43 -20.60
CA PHE A 1106 -33.60 59.52 -19.67
C PHE A 1106 -34.05 58.24 -20.41
N ASP A 1107 -33.71 57.07 -19.86
CA ASP A 1107 -33.97 55.75 -20.45
C ASP A 1107 -34.91 54.94 -19.54
N GLY A 1108 -36.22 55.09 -19.73
CA GLY A 1108 -37.23 54.38 -18.93
C GLY A 1108 -37.48 55.04 -17.56
N ILE A 1109 -38.75 55.32 -17.28
CA ILE A 1109 -39.17 55.87 -15.99
C ILE A 1109 -40.39 55.08 -15.56
N ASP A 1110 -40.21 54.15 -14.62
CA ASP A 1110 -41.28 53.28 -14.14
C ASP A 1110 -42.23 53.98 -13.13
N ASN A 1111 -41.89 55.21 -12.68
CA ASN A 1111 -42.67 56.01 -11.72
C ASN A 1111 -42.65 57.53 -12.02
N ASN A 1112 -43.12 58.38 -11.09
CA ASN A 1112 -43.20 59.83 -11.30
C ASN A 1112 -41.81 60.49 -11.30
N LEU A 1113 -41.43 61.15 -12.40
CA LEU A 1113 -40.29 62.08 -12.43
C LEU A 1113 -40.71 63.43 -11.85
N ARG A 1114 -40.12 63.79 -10.69
CA ARG A 1114 -40.36 65.08 -10.04
C ARG A 1114 -39.10 65.92 -10.04
N VAL A 1115 -39.08 66.94 -10.91
CA VAL A 1115 -38.03 67.98 -10.91
C VAL A 1115 -38.49 69.11 -10.00
N ASN A 1116 -37.93 69.17 -8.79
CA ASN A 1116 -38.40 70.03 -7.70
C ASN A 1116 -37.36 71.14 -7.42
N GLY A 1117 -37.67 72.40 -7.76
CA GLY A 1117 -37.03 73.57 -7.17
C GLY A 1117 -35.51 73.71 -7.32
N GLY A 1118 -34.97 73.54 -8.52
CA GLY A 1118 -33.72 74.21 -8.86
C GLY A 1118 -33.93 75.73 -8.80
N ASP A 1119 -32.98 76.48 -8.25
CA ASP A 1119 -32.85 77.88 -8.66
C ASP A 1119 -32.38 77.82 -10.11
N PHE A 1120 -33.32 77.72 -11.06
CA PHE A 1120 -33.09 77.86 -12.51
C PHE A 1120 -32.73 79.33 -12.85
N GLY A 1121 -31.88 79.92 -12.00
CA GLY A 1121 -31.39 81.29 -12.06
C GLY A 1121 -30.04 81.40 -12.77
N GLY A 1122 -29.55 80.28 -13.31
CA GLY A 1122 -28.77 80.23 -14.54
C GLY A 1122 -29.58 79.45 -15.57
N ASP A 1123 -29.49 79.86 -16.83
CA ASP A 1123 -30.33 79.34 -17.92
C ASP A 1123 -30.24 77.81 -18.05
N ILE A 1124 -31.38 77.11 -17.95
CA ILE A 1124 -31.60 75.77 -18.58
C ILE A 1124 -32.04 75.96 -20.06
N VAL A 1125 -31.94 77.19 -20.54
CA VAL A 1125 -32.71 77.66 -21.70
C VAL A 1125 -31.94 77.40 -23.00
N ASP A 1126 -30.71 76.92 -22.88
CA ASP A 1126 -29.87 76.33 -23.91
C ASP A 1126 -29.70 74.80 -23.77
N ASP A 1127 -30.17 74.18 -22.68
CA ASP A 1127 -30.10 72.73 -22.46
C ASP A 1127 -31.21 71.95 -23.19
N THR A 1128 -30.90 70.69 -23.53
CA THR A 1128 -31.82 69.71 -24.12
C THR A 1128 -32.21 68.67 -23.07
N LEU A 1129 -33.50 68.51 -22.80
CA LEU A 1129 -34.02 67.37 -22.05
C LEU A 1129 -34.55 66.34 -23.05
N ASP A 1130 -33.85 65.22 -23.21
CA ASP A 1130 -34.17 64.15 -24.15
C ASP A 1130 -34.89 63.00 -23.43
N PHE A 1131 -36.18 62.83 -23.74
CA PHE A 1131 -37.02 61.74 -23.24
C PHE A 1131 -37.36 60.72 -24.33
N SER A 1132 -36.62 60.69 -25.44
CA SER A 1132 -36.94 59.87 -26.62
C SER A 1132 -36.92 58.36 -26.36
N ASN A 1133 -36.26 57.92 -25.29
CA ASN A 1133 -36.19 56.52 -24.90
C ASN A 1133 -37.11 56.16 -23.72
N VAL A 1134 -37.82 57.12 -23.13
CA VAL A 1134 -38.77 56.85 -22.03
C VAL A 1134 -40.03 56.18 -22.56
N SER A 1135 -40.15 54.87 -22.36
CA SER A 1135 -41.37 54.13 -22.60
C SER A 1135 -42.16 53.96 -21.31
N GLY A 1136 -43.44 54.35 -21.26
CA GLY A 1136 -44.29 54.02 -20.11
C GLY A 1136 -44.92 55.18 -19.33
N VAL A 1137 -44.65 56.44 -19.66
CA VAL A 1137 -45.37 57.59 -19.05
C VAL A 1137 -46.85 57.53 -19.42
N ASN A 1138 -47.67 56.91 -18.58
CA ASN A 1138 -49.06 56.55 -18.88
C ASN A 1138 -50.08 57.26 -17.97
N SER A 1139 -49.61 58.21 -17.16
CA SER A 1139 -50.42 59.07 -16.29
C SER A 1139 -49.94 60.53 -16.28
N THR A 1140 -50.86 61.46 -16.02
CA THR A 1140 -50.60 62.90 -15.88
C THR A 1140 -49.89 63.29 -14.58
N ASP A 1141 -49.68 62.34 -13.67
CA ASP A 1141 -48.98 62.57 -12.39
C ASP A 1141 -47.46 62.33 -12.52
N ASP A 1142 -47.00 61.89 -13.69
CA ASP A 1142 -45.69 61.25 -13.84
C ASP A 1142 -44.57 62.23 -14.24
N LEU A 1143 -44.89 63.50 -14.54
CA LEU A 1143 -43.91 64.54 -14.88
C LEU A 1143 -44.34 65.90 -14.30
N THR A 1144 -43.66 66.34 -13.24
CA THR A 1144 -43.95 67.64 -12.58
C THR A 1144 -42.71 68.53 -12.51
N PHE A 1145 -42.77 69.70 -13.13
CA PHE A 1145 -41.81 70.80 -12.94
C PHE A 1145 -42.37 71.83 -11.97
N THR A 1146 -41.61 72.18 -10.93
CA THR A 1146 -42.05 73.11 -9.88
C THR A 1146 -41.00 74.18 -9.62
N GLY A 1147 -41.36 75.45 -9.87
CA GLY A 1147 -40.61 76.66 -9.53
C GLY A 1147 -39.43 76.98 -10.46
N GLY A 1148 -39.62 77.94 -11.37
CA GLY A 1148 -38.57 78.53 -12.22
C GLY A 1148 -39.08 79.80 -12.93
N ASN A 1149 -38.24 80.83 -13.09
CA ASN A 1149 -38.57 82.05 -13.84
C ASN A 1149 -38.04 81.95 -15.28
N PHE A 1150 -38.79 81.28 -16.16
CA PHE A 1150 -38.44 81.03 -17.58
C PHE A 1150 -38.46 82.29 -18.50
N ASP A 1151 -38.54 83.53 -17.98
CA ASP A 1151 -38.37 84.76 -18.78
C ASP A 1151 -37.81 85.92 -17.94
N ASP A 1152 -36.61 86.41 -18.30
CA ASP A 1152 -36.25 87.85 -18.31
C ASP A 1152 -35.08 88.15 -19.28
N ASP A 1153 -34.96 87.40 -20.37
CA ASP A 1153 -33.91 87.52 -21.38
C ASP A 1153 -34.55 87.78 -22.78
N SER A 1154 -33.81 88.41 -23.71
CA SER A 1154 -34.35 88.81 -25.04
C SER A 1154 -33.61 88.19 -26.22
N THR A 1155 -32.80 87.16 -25.99
CA THR A 1155 -32.21 86.30 -27.01
C THR A 1155 -32.98 84.97 -27.12
N SER A 1156 -32.71 84.21 -28.18
CA SER A 1156 -33.57 83.11 -28.66
C SER A 1156 -33.09 81.77 -28.09
N ASP A 1157 -33.18 81.67 -26.78
CA ASP A 1157 -32.59 80.59 -26.00
C ASP A 1157 -33.81 79.91 -25.37
N ASP A 1158 -34.39 78.89 -26.02
CA ASP A 1158 -35.61 78.17 -25.61
C ASP A 1158 -35.25 76.73 -25.21
N THR A 1159 -35.63 76.25 -24.01
CA THR A 1159 -35.40 74.86 -23.57
C THR A 1159 -36.12 73.88 -24.51
N GLN A 1160 -35.37 72.96 -25.13
CA GLN A 1160 -35.93 71.98 -26.07
C GLN A 1160 -36.27 70.67 -25.35
N ILE A 1161 -37.57 70.32 -25.33
CA ILE A 1161 -38.06 69.03 -24.84
C ILE A 1161 -38.41 68.18 -26.06
N SER A 1162 -37.64 67.12 -26.32
CA SER A 1162 -37.89 66.23 -27.46
C SER A 1162 -38.42 64.88 -26.95
N SER A 1163 -39.58 64.46 -27.44
CA SER A 1163 -40.17 63.14 -27.16
C SER A 1163 -40.95 62.65 -28.37
N ASP A 1164 -40.75 61.40 -28.78
CA ASP A 1164 -41.43 60.77 -29.91
C ASP A 1164 -42.76 60.07 -29.50
N ALA A 1165 -43.06 60.02 -28.20
CA ALA A 1165 -44.20 59.28 -27.64
C ALA A 1165 -44.98 59.97 -26.49
N PHE A 1166 -44.83 61.28 -26.27
CA PHE A 1166 -45.57 61.98 -25.20
C PHE A 1166 -47.08 62.14 -25.53
N ASP A 1167 -47.96 61.44 -24.80
CA ASP A 1167 -49.44 61.57 -24.83
C ASP A 1167 -49.99 61.98 -23.44
N GLY A 1168 -49.39 63.02 -22.84
CA GLY A 1168 -49.73 63.55 -21.51
C GLY A 1168 -49.94 65.08 -21.50
N ASP A 1169 -50.47 65.61 -20.39
CA ASP A 1169 -50.52 67.05 -20.12
C ASP A 1169 -49.24 67.43 -19.34
N LEU A 1170 -48.46 68.40 -19.83
CA LEU A 1170 -47.33 68.98 -19.08
C LEU A 1170 -47.87 70.01 -18.08
N VAL A 1171 -47.74 69.75 -16.77
CA VAL A 1171 -48.30 70.63 -15.73
C VAL A 1171 -47.19 71.41 -15.01
N PHE A 1172 -47.13 72.72 -15.28
CA PHE A 1172 -46.28 73.65 -14.53
C PHE A 1172 -47.04 74.18 -13.30
N ILE A 1173 -46.46 74.04 -12.11
CA ILE A 1173 -47.05 74.54 -10.85
C ILE A 1173 -46.22 75.74 -10.35
N ASP A 1174 -46.91 76.79 -9.91
CA ASP A 1174 -46.35 78.07 -9.41
C ASP A 1174 -45.59 78.95 -10.44
N THR A 1175 -45.87 78.78 -11.74
CA THR A 1175 -45.38 79.69 -12.80
C THR A 1175 -46.33 80.87 -13.08
N ASN A 1176 -45.77 82.04 -13.37
CA ASN A 1176 -46.56 83.23 -13.73
C ASN A 1176 -46.93 83.16 -15.22
N VAL A 1177 -48.18 82.85 -15.55
CA VAL A 1177 -48.73 82.75 -16.93
C VAL A 1177 -48.49 83.95 -17.88
N ASN A 1178 -47.82 85.02 -17.45
CA ASN A 1178 -47.39 86.11 -18.34
C ASN A 1178 -45.97 85.91 -18.92
N THR A 1179 -45.23 84.90 -18.49
CA THR A 1179 -43.86 84.61 -18.91
C THR A 1179 -43.75 83.51 -19.97
N PHE A 1180 -44.88 82.93 -20.39
CA PHE A 1180 -44.92 81.94 -21.46
C PHE A 1180 -45.52 82.54 -22.73
N ASN A 1181 -44.78 82.51 -23.81
CA ASN A 1181 -45.21 82.79 -25.17
C ASN A 1181 -45.07 81.52 -26.05
N ASN A 1182 -45.47 81.62 -27.32
CA ASN A 1182 -45.50 80.44 -28.21
C ASN A 1182 -44.10 80.02 -28.71
N ASP A 1183 -43.09 80.84 -28.45
CA ASP A 1183 -41.72 80.62 -28.90
C ASP A 1183 -40.95 79.79 -27.84
N ASP A 1184 -41.28 79.92 -26.55
CA ASP A 1184 -40.63 79.22 -25.40
C ASP A 1184 -40.80 77.68 -25.35
N PHE A 1185 -41.50 77.08 -26.30
CA PHE A 1185 -41.66 75.62 -26.40
C PHE A 1185 -41.64 75.17 -27.86
N VAL A 1186 -40.58 74.46 -28.24
CA VAL A 1186 -40.51 73.72 -29.50
C VAL A 1186 -40.73 72.24 -29.20
N PHE A 1187 -41.98 71.78 -29.36
CA PHE A 1187 -42.34 70.36 -29.38
C PHE A 1187 -41.96 69.70 -30.71
#